data_AF-A0A2G4F7B9-F1
#
_entry.id   AF-A0A2G4F7B9-F1
#
_cell.length_a   1.000
_cell.length_b   1.000
_cell.length_c   1.000
_cell.angle_alpha   90.00
_cell.angle_beta   90.00
_cell.angle_gamma   90.00
#
_symmetry.space_group_name_H-M   'P 1'
#
loop_
_entity.id
_entity.type
_entity.pdbx_description
1 polymer ?
#
loop_
_entity_poly.entity_id
_entity_poly.type
_entity_poly.pdbx_seq_one_letter_code
_entity_poly.pdbx_strand_id
1 'polypeptide(L)'
;MKADTEIAELEKKGEWNKYEIRAEGPRITIFLNGKATLDYTENDPSIDDAYGHIGLQIHGNNKAEIHYRNIVLDPLNDLPVTTKETVMNRFGDVKSVWVPPAPFKDRKFDLGQDEIIVFIGQENLVREAKSGEIESRLAAAFPAKNPVFRSMAWEADTVHEQWRDLNFGPWKGQLEGAGATTLIVQFGQAEALKGQGGLAKFKADYHKLLDDLSRHTPRIVLLSPAGFMPSGRLPDLTTAEHRKNLAEYASAVDDIAKQRGLPFVGLTAVTQKEPSTDGLHLSAKGLEVVGREVASALGLPAKPEPSEILRAAIIEKNRLWADCWRPANWSFVYGDRISQNYGKGFGPVPSLKENFEAYKPLVTSWDRHIQALARGEISAVPAPQAGPAVSTEKVMSAADEQGTFKVAEGFEVNLFADETLGVAKPTQMSWDAKGRLYVCCSPTYPQAVPGVKPRDYILRLEDTDGDGKADKAVRFAEGLTMVQGVEPLTDDIGNTSILVCDFDRLIKLTDTDGDGKADNTEVLMSGFGVGDTHQLVNSISHGPDGTLWMSQGLHAITRVETPRGIVSLPKSGLMRYDLKNQRLQPFFQYGKAGHNCWGVAFDDYFQPFHKSGDRIAGYYSLPGLGAIETPDEYAGTHSLFDSPLKSNSVDIVGTKAMPANLQGAAFIGGYYGNTVDLHRFVDDGAGFKTERIVSPIISSSKAFRPVDVSVGPDGALYACDWFNAVIGHYQASYADPRRDRSHGRIWRITAKGMPTVKQPDLVSMSESDLFTQLGSPERWTRYQARRLLFNRPTEKVAAAADAFIAKDRSESQYLEAMGVLQSHGFVRTALLDRLQSSSDFRIRAYAVRVVGEWSSLLPDVQERLAKAIVDKHPRVRLEAVVALSHVGGQTSLRTALGAVEQPSDKFLDYALKQTVRHLAPTAGKLAAELSAPQAAYFKKIASTGPSVVSPGQAIYEALCLNCHQAAGQGLTGVYPPLAKSDWVAGDVQTLIKITMHGLAGPTKVQGKEYGLVPMPPMGLDDQQLADVLTYVRNAFGNKAPAVKVEEVKAVRDATKGRTTPWTAVELGK
;
A
#
# COMPACT_ATOMS: atom_id res chain seq x y z
N MET A 1 22.88 -40.44 9.96
CA MET A 1 22.90 -41.11 11.28
C MET A 1 23.40 -42.53 11.09
N LYS A 2 24.25 -43.02 12.01
CA LYS A 2 24.65 -44.44 12.06
C LYS A 2 23.57 -45.25 12.77
N ALA A 3 23.49 -46.56 12.50
CA ALA A 3 22.45 -47.43 13.06
C ALA A 3 22.52 -47.47 14.60
N ASP A 4 21.36 -47.49 15.27
CA ASP A 4 21.21 -47.43 16.74
C ASP A 4 22.05 -48.48 17.50
N THR A 5 22.40 -49.59 16.85
CA THR A 5 23.28 -50.64 17.38
C THR A 5 24.73 -50.18 17.58
N GLU A 6 25.28 -49.29 16.74
CA GLU A 6 26.67 -48.82 16.88
C GLU A 6 26.84 -47.79 18.01
N ILE A 7 25.76 -47.05 18.34
CA ILE A 7 25.78 -46.05 19.42
C ILE A 7 25.71 -46.73 20.79
N ALA A 8 24.93 -47.80 20.90
CA ALA A 8 24.82 -48.61 22.13
C ALA A 8 26.16 -49.26 22.54
N GLU A 9 27.03 -49.57 21.59
CA GLU A 9 28.37 -50.11 21.86
C GLU A 9 29.39 -49.06 22.32
N LEU A 10 29.13 -47.77 22.06
CA LEU A 10 30.02 -46.66 22.44
C LEU A 10 29.69 -46.08 23.81
N GLU A 11 28.46 -46.26 24.28
CA GLU A 11 27.99 -45.79 25.56
C GLU A 11 28.52 -46.68 26.70
N LYS A 12 29.23 -46.08 27.66
CA LYS A 12 29.63 -46.74 28.89
C LYS A 12 28.51 -46.65 29.90
N LYS A 13 27.61 -47.64 29.89
CA LYS A 13 26.42 -47.67 30.75
C LYS A 13 26.83 -47.69 32.23
N GLY A 14 26.34 -46.72 33.00
CA GLY A 14 26.65 -46.58 34.43
C GLY A 14 27.97 -45.87 34.75
N GLU A 15 28.71 -45.41 33.73
CA GLU A 15 29.94 -44.64 33.88
C GLU A 15 29.82 -43.23 33.24
N TRP A 16 30.84 -42.39 33.46
CA TRP A 16 30.93 -41.09 32.80
C TRP A 16 31.36 -41.22 31.35
N ASN A 17 30.55 -40.67 30.45
CA ASN A 17 30.82 -40.60 29.02
C ASN A 17 31.32 -39.19 28.63
N LYS A 18 32.33 -39.10 27.74
CA LYS A 18 32.80 -37.82 27.20
C LYS A 18 31.99 -37.47 25.96
N TYR A 19 31.27 -36.36 26.01
CA TYR A 19 30.63 -35.76 24.85
C TYR A 19 31.44 -34.56 24.37
N GLU A 20 31.66 -34.49 23.06
CA GLU A 20 32.23 -33.33 22.38
C GLU A 20 31.31 -32.93 21.25
N ILE A 21 30.96 -31.65 21.18
CA ILE A 21 30.06 -31.10 20.17
C ILE A 21 30.85 -30.02 19.44
N ARG A 22 31.05 -30.19 18.14
CA ARG A 22 31.77 -29.26 17.28
C ARG A 22 30.78 -28.62 16.32
N ALA A 23 30.68 -27.30 16.35
CA ALA A 23 29.83 -26.51 15.47
C ALA A 23 30.68 -25.65 14.53
N GLU A 24 30.56 -25.89 13.22
CA GLU A 24 31.32 -25.24 12.14
C GLU A 24 30.33 -24.70 11.10
N GLY A 25 29.94 -23.43 11.23
CA GLY A 25 28.84 -22.86 10.45
C GLY A 25 27.53 -23.61 10.73
N PRO A 26 26.76 -24.04 9.70
CA PRO A 26 25.54 -24.82 9.91
C PRO A 26 25.80 -26.30 10.27
N ARG A 27 27.06 -26.74 10.29
CA ARG A 27 27.41 -28.14 10.54
C ARG A 27 27.70 -28.40 12.02
N ILE A 28 27.00 -29.37 12.59
CA ILE A 28 27.16 -29.88 13.95
C ILE A 28 27.65 -31.33 13.87
N THR A 29 28.81 -31.60 14.47
CA THR A 29 29.32 -32.96 14.69
C THR A 29 29.33 -33.26 16.18
N ILE A 30 28.74 -34.39 16.58
CA ILE A 30 28.76 -34.87 17.97
C ILE A 30 29.64 -36.12 18.04
N PHE A 31 30.54 -36.13 19.02
CA PHE A 31 31.39 -37.25 19.35
C PHE A 31 31.01 -37.81 20.72
N LEU A 32 30.85 -39.13 20.79
CA LEU A 32 30.70 -39.88 22.04
C LEU A 32 31.99 -40.68 22.28
N ASN A 33 32.63 -40.45 23.42
CA ASN A 33 33.89 -41.08 23.81
C ASN A 33 34.97 -41.01 22.71
N GLY A 34 35.02 -39.86 22.00
CA GLY A 34 35.99 -39.59 20.94
C GLY A 34 35.61 -40.12 19.55
N LYS A 35 34.45 -40.75 19.39
CA LYS A 35 33.98 -41.28 18.09
C LYS A 35 32.75 -40.50 17.61
N ALA A 36 32.76 -40.04 16.35
CA ALA A 36 31.64 -39.28 15.79
C ALA A 36 30.38 -40.14 15.68
N THR A 37 29.31 -39.71 16.33
CA THR A 37 28.00 -40.37 16.35
C THR A 37 26.95 -39.62 15.56
N LEU A 38 27.07 -38.30 15.44
CA LEU A 38 26.23 -37.45 14.61
C LEU A 38 27.12 -36.51 13.80
N ASP A 39 26.79 -36.36 12.53
CA ASP A 39 27.37 -35.37 11.64
C ASP A 39 26.23 -34.83 10.80
N TYR A 40 25.77 -33.65 11.17
CA TYR A 40 24.56 -33.02 10.69
C TYR A 40 24.89 -31.64 10.19
N THR A 41 24.42 -31.30 8.99
CA THR A 41 24.48 -29.93 8.48
C THR A 41 23.06 -29.43 8.40
N GLU A 42 22.76 -28.33 9.11
CA GLU A 42 21.51 -27.60 8.97
C GLU A 42 21.46 -27.02 7.56
N ASN A 43 20.46 -27.42 6.79
CA ASN A 43 20.35 -27.00 5.41
C ASN A 43 19.14 -26.08 5.21
N ASP A 44 18.43 -25.72 6.30
CA ASP A 44 17.37 -24.71 6.31
C ASP A 44 17.98 -23.30 6.44
N PRO A 45 17.93 -22.47 5.38
CA PRO A 45 18.49 -21.11 5.40
C PRO A 45 17.70 -20.14 6.29
N SER A 46 16.54 -20.53 6.85
CA SER A 46 15.83 -19.75 7.87
C SER A 46 16.39 -19.92 9.29
N ILE A 47 17.26 -20.93 9.48
CA ILE A 47 17.90 -21.26 10.76
C ILE A 47 19.35 -20.72 10.82
N ASP A 48 19.87 -20.17 9.71
CA ASP A 48 21.24 -19.70 9.53
C ASP A 48 21.68 -18.54 10.47
N ASP A 49 20.74 -17.96 11.22
CA ASP A 49 20.96 -16.86 12.17
C ASP A 49 20.53 -17.18 13.63
N ALA A 50 20.48 -18.46 14.02
CA ALA A 50 20.09 -18.86 15.38
C ALA A 50 21.14 -18.47 16.45
N TYR A 51 21.20 -17.19 16.81
CA TYR A 51 21.86 -16.72 18.01
C TYR A 51 20.98 -17.01 19.24
N GLY A 52 21.52 -17.72 20.24
CA GLY A 52 20.78 -18.10 21.43
C GLY A 52 21.66 -18.61 22.58
N HIS A 53 21.04 -18.91 23.71
CA HIS A 53 21.72 -19.57 24.83
C HIS A 53 21.91 -21.07 24.53
N ILE A 54 23.07 -21.64 24.90
CA ILE A 54 23.30 -23.08 24.80
C ILE A 54 22.56 -23.77 25.96
N GLY A 55 21.53 -24.56 25.63
CA GLY A 55 20.79 -25.38 26.58
C GLY A 55 21.01 -26.87 26.30
N LEU A 56 21.21 -27.66 27.34
CA LEU A 56 21.26 -29.12 27.22
C LEU A 56 19.83 -29.67 27.34
N GLN A 57 19.31 -30.23 26.25
CA GLN A 57 17.96 -30.79 26.18
C GLN A 57 18.01 -32.29 25.86
N ILE A 58 17.18 -33.08 26.54
CA ILE A 58 17.11 -34.54 26.36
C ILE A 58 15.86 -34.88 25.54
N HIS A 59 16.02 -35.63 24.44
CA HIS A 59 14.93 -36.16 23.64
C HIS A 59 14.92 -37.70 23.68
N GLY A 60 13.79 -38.31 24.05
CA GLY A 60 13.61 -39.77 24.03
C GLY A 60 12.46 -40.26 24.92
N ASN A 61 11.82 -41.38 24.54
CA ASN A 61 10.68 -41.97 25.24
C ASN A 61 11.10 -42.95 26.37
N ASN A 62 12.21 -42.68 27.06
CA ASN A 62 12.83 -43.60 28.04
C ASN A 62 12.96 -42.95 29.43
N LYS A 63 12.81 -43.75 30.49
CA LYS A 63 13.00 -43.33 31.88
C LYS A 63 14.44 -43.57 32.31
N ALA A 64 15.26 -42.52 32.38
CA ALA A 64 16.65 -42.59 32.83
C ALA A 64 17.00 -41.42 33.78
N GLU A 65 17.99 -41.64 34.64
CA GLU A 65 18.60 -40.61 35.50
C GLU A 65 19.96 -40.20 34.89
N ILE A 66 20.17 -38.89 34.68
CA ILE A 66 21.32 -38.34 33.93
C ILE A 66 22.01 -37.26 34.75
N HIS A 67 23.34 -37.28 34.76
CA HIS A 67 24.21 -36.33 35.48
C HIS A 67 25.26 -35.74 34.51
N TYR A 68 25.71 -34.51 34.74
CA TYR A 68 26.72 -33.80 33.91
C TYR A 68 27.88 -33.26 34.76
N ARG A 69 29.10 -33.19 34.20
CA ARG A 69 30.27 -32.55 34.82
C ARG A 69 31.28 -32.06 33.77
N ASN A 70 32.09 -31.05 34.13
CA ASN A 70 33.25 -30.56 33.34
C ASN A 70 32.91 -30.04 31.93
N ILE A 71 31.97 -29.10 31.81
CA ILE A 71 31.54 -28.49 30.54
C ILE A 71 32.46 -27.31 30.18
N VAL A 72 32.98 -27.26 28.94
CA VAL A 72 33.93 -26.24 28.41
C VAL A 72 33.55 -25.83 26.97
N LEU A 73 33.82 -24.58 26.56
CA LEU A 73 33.50 -24.01 25.23
C LEU A 73 34.75 -23.40 24.54
N ASP A 74 34.90 -23.54 23.22
CA ASP A 74 36.07 -23.08 22.42
C ASP A 74 35.66 -22.63 20.97
N PRO A 75 36.00 -21.41 20.46
CA PRO A 75 35.49 -20.85 19.18
C PRO A 75 36.38 -21.05 17.90
N LEU A 76 35.79 -20.94 16.68
CA LEU A 76 36.41 -21.17 15.33
C LEU A 76 36.12 -20.02 14.32
N ASN A 77 37.07 -19.56 13.47
CA ASN A 77 36.96 -18.38 12.56
C ASN A 77 37.29 -18.71 11.06
N ASP A 78 36.44 -18.34 10.06
CA ASP A 78 36.72 -17.99 8.61
C ASP A 78 35.74 -18.55 7.50
N LEU A 79 34.85 -17.74 6.88
CA LEU A 79 34.18 -17.87 5.52
C LEU A 79 33.35 -16.59 5.14
N PRO A 80 33.13 -16.19 3.85
CA PRO A 80 32.45 -14.94 3.47
C PRO A 80 30.97 -15.10 3.01
N VAL A 81 30.04 -14.51 3.76
CA VAL A 81 28.60 -14.29 3.47
C VAL A 81 28.41 -12.84 2.98
N THR A 82 27.25 -12.41 2.47
CA THR A 82 26.88 -10.98 2.63
C THR A 82 26.71 -10.80 4.12
N THR A 83 27.82 -10.56 4.80
CA THR A 83 27.91 -10.82 6.23
C THR A 83 26.91 -9.94 6.95
N LYS A 84 26.59 -10.30 8.19
CA LYS A 84 25.95 -9.38 9.13
C LYS A 84 26.58 -7.99 9.05
N GLU A 85 27.91 -7.86 8.91
CA GLU A 85 28.52 -6.56 8.65
C GLU A 85 27.95 -5.88 7.40
N THR A 86 27.76 -6.54 6.26
CA THR A 86 27.28 -5.89 5.03
C THR A 86 25.84 -5.36 5.11
N VAL A 87 24.95 -5.98 5.90
CA VAL A 87 23.59 -5.47 6.19
C VAL A 87 23.61 -4.43 7.33
N MET A 88 24.47 -4.63 8.35
CA MET A 88 24.62 -3.72 9.50
C MET A 88 25.41 -2.43 9.18
N ASN A 89 26.33 -2.43 8.20
CA ASN A 89 27.20 -1.30 7.85
C ASN A 89 26.48 -0.19 7.06
N ARG A 90 25.15 -0.30 6.89
CA ARG A 90 24.41 0.58 6.00
C ARG A 90 24.20 2.00 6.55
N PHE A 91 24.56 2.30 7.79
CA PHE A 91 24.37 3.63 8.41
C PHE A 91 25.63 4.27 8.96
N GLY A 92 26.77 3.60 8.82
CA GLY A 92 28.07 4.05 9.28
C GLY A 92 29.00 2.84 9.39
N ASP A 93 30.30 3.08 9.49
CA ASP A 93 31.26 2.03 9.81
C ASP A 93 30.89 1.43 11.17
N VAL A 94 30.71 0.10 11.22
CA VAL A 94 30.57 -0.61 12.50
C VAL A 94 31.77 -0.23 13.35
N LYS A 95 31.54 0.52 14.45
CA LYS A 95 32.59 0.76 15.44
C LYS A 95 33.09 -0.61 15.88
N SER A 96 34.37 -0.91 15.63
CA SER A 96 34.97 -2.22 15.90
C SER A 96 34.81 -2.67 17.36
N VAL A 97 34.51 -1.74 18.27
CA VAL A 97 34.05 -2.00 19.64
C VAL A 97 32.92 -1.03 19.97
N TRP A 98 31.67 -1.51 20.00
CA TRP A 98 30.56 -0.76 20.58
C TRP A 98 30.67 -0.80 22.11
N VAL A 99 30.94 0.36 22.72
CA VAL A 99 30.94 0.50 24.19
C VAL A 99 29.65 1.19 24.58
N PRO A 100 28.70 0.49 25.22
CA PRO A 100 27.46 1.13 25.65
C PRO A 100 27.77 2.22 26.67
N PRO A 101 27.12 3.39 26.57
CA PRO A 101 27.32 4.47 27.51
C PRO A 101 26.77 4.11 28.90
N ALA A 102 27.24 4.80 29.94
CA ALA A 102 26.76 4.58 31.30
C ALA A 102 25.24 4.89 31.41
N PRO A 103 24.47 4.11 32.19
CA PRO A 103 23.06 4.39 32.44
C PRO A 103 22.84 5.80 33.01
N PHE A 104 21.61 6.32 32.85
CA PHE A 104 21.23 7.57 33.52
C PHE A 104 21.34 7.43 35.04
N LYS A 105 21.91 8.44 35.69
CA LYS A 105 22.02 8.48 37.16
C LYS A 105 20.73 9.05 37.75
N ASP A 106 20.22 8.40 38.80
CA ASP A 106 19.04 8.86 39.57
C ASP A 106 17.80 9.15 38.71
N ARG A 107 17.64 8.43 37.57
CA ARG A 107 16.58 8.65 36.56
C ARG A 107 16.57 10.06 35.96
N LYS A 108 17.69 10.78 36.03
CA LYS A 108 17.84 12.13 35.46
C LYS A 108 18.47 12.06 34.08
N PHE A 109 17.87 12.77 33.15
CA PHE A 109 18.41 12.94 31.81
C PHE A 109 19.61 13.90 31.85
N ASP A 110 20.64 13.56 31.10
CA ASP A 110 21.83 14.38 30.82
C ASP A 110 22.43 13.86 29.51
N LEU A 111 23.30 14.62 28.84
CA LEU A 111 24.00 14.17 27.63
C LEU A 111 25.52 14.27 27.79
N GLY A 112 26.19 13.17 27.45
CA GLY A 112 27.63 13.12 27.20
C GLY A 112 28.04 13.85 25.92
N GLN A 113 29.35 13.87 25.67
CA GLN A 113 29.92 14.46 24.46
C GLN A 113 29.61 13.58 23.24
N ASP A 114 29.18 14.21 22.14
CA ASP A 114 28.93 13.59 20.83
C ASP A 114 27.92 12.43 20.86
N GLU A 115 26.94 12.47 21.79
CA GLU A 115 25.87 11.47 21.86
C GLU A 115 24.95 11.51 20.64
N ILE A 116 24.51 10.32 20.22
CA ILE A 116 23.52 10.13 19.15
C ILE A 116 22.20 9.68 19.77
N ILE A 117 21.18 10.53 19.66
CA ILE A 117 19.85 10.32 20.20
C ILE A 117 18.94 9.79 19.08
N VAL A 118 18.30 8.65 19.33
CA VAL A 118 17.34 8.03 18.40
C VAL A 118 15.93 8.08 18.95
N PHE A 119 15.00 8.61 18.15
CA PHE A 119 13.57 8.58 18.44
C PHE A 119 12.93 7.30 17.87
N ILE A 120 12.16 6.57 18.68
CA ILE A 120 11.44 5.36 18.28
C ILE A 120 9.99 5.49 18.76
N GLY A 121 9.02 5.32 17.87
CA GLY A 121 7.62 5.33 18.26
C GLY A 121 6.66 5.48 17.08
N GLN A 122 5.43 5.82 17.45
CA GLN A 122 4.24 5.93 16.59
C GLN A 122 4.19 7.22 15.75
N GLU A 123 3.11 7.39 15.00
CA GLU A 123 2.85 8.54 14.11
C GLU A 123 3.14 9.91 14.75
N ASN A 124 2.88 10.12 16.04
CA ASN A 124 3.19 11.39 16.69
C ASN A 124 4.70 11.70 16.75
N LEU A 125 5.57 10.69 16.84
CA LEU A 125 7.02 10.89 16.68
C LEU A 125 7.47 11.01 15.22
N VAL A 126 6.71 10.44 14.27
CA VAL A 126 6.92 10.72 12.84
C VAL A 126 6.60 12.19 12.54
N ARG A 127 5.52 12.72 13.11
CA ARG A 127 5.14 14.14 13.03
C ARG A 127 6.14 15.04 13.75
N GLU A 128 6.66 14.61 14.89
CA GLU A 128 7.75 15.29 15.57
C GLU A 128 8.95 15.45 14.63
N ALA A 129 9.39 14.41 13.92
CA ALA A 129 10.50 14.52 12.97
C ALA A 129 10.27 15.56 11.86
N LYS A 130 9.01 15.76 11.46
CA LYS A 130 8.59 16.77 10.46
C LYS A 130 8.46 18.18 11.05
N SER A 131 8.39 18.34 12.38
CA SER A 131 8.28 19.65 13.07
C SER A 131 9.55 20.10 13.80
N GLY A 132 10.33 19.16 14.34
CA GLY A 132 11.59 19.39 15.05
C GLY A 132 11.44 20.06 16.42
N GLU A 133 10.29 20.00 17.08
CA GLU A 133 10.02 20.73 18.33
C GLU A 133 10.80 20.18 19.54
N ILE A 134 10.85 18.87 19.74
CA ILE A 134 11.67 18.21 20.77
C ILE A 134 13.16 18.33 20.39
N GLU A 135 13.50 18.00 19.15
CA GLU A 135 14.90 17.95 18.71
C GLU A 135 15.59 19.32 18.83
N SER A 136 14.94 20.40 18.39
CA SER A 136 15.51 21.74 18.43
C SER A 136 15.76 22.24 19.86
N ARG A 137 14.91 21.86 20.81
CA ARG A 137 15.10 22.19 22.24
C ARG A 137 16.25 21.43 22.87
N LEU A 138 16.38 20.14 22.56
CA LEU A 138 17.52 19.34 23.01
C LEU A 138 18.84 19.87 22.42
N ALA A 139 18.86 20.16 21.11
CA ALA A 139 20.04 20.74 20.45
C ALA A 139 20.43 22.09 21.07
N ALA A 140 19.46 22.99 21.29
CA ALA A 140 19.70 24.29 21.89
C ALA A 140 20.12 24.20 23.36
N ALA A 141 19.65 23.19 24.12
CA ALA A 141 20.00 22.99 25.52
C ALA A 141 21.47 22.55 25.71
N PHE A 142 22.00 21.69 24.82
CA PHE A 142 23.33 21.08 24.95
C PHE A 142 24.31 21.45 23.81
N PRO A 143 24.51 22.73 23.48
CA PRO A 143 25.25 23.12 22.29
C PRO A 143 26.75 22.80 22.40
N ALA A 144 27.30 22.75 23.61
CA ALA A 144 28.69 22.35 23.86
C ALA A 144 28.92 20.82 23.79
N LYS A 145 27.85 20.02 23.85
CA LYS A 145 27.93 18.54 23.83
C LYS A 145 27.85 17.96 22.42
N ASN A 146 27.54 18.79 21.41
CA ASN A 146 27.39 18.39 20.02
C ASN A 146 26.48 17.16 19.79
N PRO A 147 25.25 17.13 20.35
CA PRO A 147 24.37 15.99 20.13
C PRO A 147 23.99 15.85 18.65
N VAL A 148 23.73 14.62 18.24
CA VAL A 148 23.21 14.26 16.91
C VAL A 148 21.90 13.50 17.09
N PHE A 149 20.95 13.70 16.18
CA PHE A 149 19.61 13.13 16.31
C PHE A 149 19.20 12.36 15.06
N ARG A 150 18.51 11.22 15.28
CA ARG A 150 17.93 10.39 14.21
C ARG A 150 16.51 10.01 14.60
N SER A 151 15.55 10.21 13.69
CA SER A 151 14.22 9.64 13.87
C SER A 151 14.16 8.26 13.23
N MET A 152 13.82 7.25 14.02
CA MET A 152 13.46 5.91 13.57
C MET A 152 12.00 5.58 13.94
N ALA A 153 11.18 6.62 14.15
CA ALA A 153 9.74 6.47 14.29
C ALA A 153 9.12 6.03 12.96
N TRP A 154 8.05 5.25 13.04
CA TRP A 154 7.36 4.70 11.88
C TRP A 154 5.86 4.60 12.19
N GLU A 155 5.04 4.95 11.21
CA GLU A 155 3.59 4.91 11.34
C GLU A 155 3.09 3.50 11.69
N ALA A 156 2.15 3.41 12.63
CA ALA A 156 1.52 2.16 13.05
C ALA A 156 2.48 1.12 13.65
N ASP A 157 3.69 1.52 14.06
CA ASP A 157 4.48 0.70 14.96
C ASP A 157 3.73 0.55 16.30
N THR A 158 3.77 -0.65 16.86
CA THR A 158 3.27 -0.92 18.22
C THR A 158 4.40 -1.49 19.04
N VAL A 159 4.25 -1.61 20.35
CA VAL A 159 5.26 -2.33 21.18
C VAL A 159 5.47 -3.78 20.78
N HIS A 160 4.49 -4.40 20.11
CA HIS A 160 4.54 -5.79 19.72
C HIS A 160 5.05 -6.00 18.29
N GLU A 161 4.77 -5.06 17.40
CA GLU A 161 4.85 -5.29 15.96
C GLU A 161 5.42 -4.04 15.26
N GLN A 162 6.55 -4.23 14.57
CA GLN A 162 7.21 -3.20 13.76
C GLN A 162 7.39 -3.73 12.34
N TRP A 163 6.50 -3.34 11.43
CA TRP A 163 6.53 -3.82 10.05
C TRP A 163 7.63 -3.11 9.28
N ARG A 164 8.47 -3.89 8.61
CA ARG A 164 9.55 -3.39 7.77
C ARG A 164 9.55 -4.12 6.44
N ASP A 165 10.07 -3.46 5.42
CA ASP A 165 10.29 -4.09 4.13
C ASP A 165 11.30 -5.25 4.23
N LEU A 166 11.28 -6.14 3.24
CA LEU A 166 12.21 -7.27 3.17
C LEU A 166 13.67 -6.78 3.26
N ASN A 167 14.52 -7.51 4.00
CA ASN A 167 15.94 -7.19 4.24
C ASN A 167 16.21 -5.90 5.04
N PHE A 168 15.21 -5.33 5.72
CA PHE A 168 15.44 -4.11 6.51
C PHE A 168 16.30 -4.34 7.76
N GLY A 169 16.31 -5.55 8.32
CA GLY A 169 17.15 -5.94 9.46
C GLY A 169 16.57 -5.58 10.85
N PRO A 170 17.07 -6.20 11.93
CA PRO A 170 16.54 -6.03 13.29
C PRO A 170 17.04 -4.76 13.98
N TRP A 171 16.41 -4.40 15.11
CA TRP A 171 16.77 -3.21 15.92
C TRP A 171 18.25 -3.09 16.24
N LYS A 172 18.88 -4.16 16.73
CA LYS A 172 20.31 -4.15 17.09
C LYS A 172 21.18 -3.59 15.96
N GLY A 173 20.97 -4.08 14.74
CA GLY A 173 21.73 -3.66 13.56
C GLY A 173 21.49 -2.21 13.17
N GLN A 174 20.24 -1.79 13.20
CA GLN A 174 19.87 -0.41 12.87
C GLN A 174 20.44 0.59 13.87
N LEU A 175 20.38 0.27 15.16
CA LEU A 175 20.90 1.11 16.24
C LEU A 175 22.43 1.16 16.21
N GLU A 176 23.11 0.03 16.01
CA GLU A 176 24.56 -0.03 15.80
C GLU A 176 24.99 0.81 14.59
N GLY A 177 24.29 0.65 13.47
CA GLY A 177 24.57 1.42 12.26
C GLY A 177 24.36 2.92 12.45
N ALA A 178 23.31 3.33 13.17
CA ALA A 178 23.09 4.75 13.48
C ALA A 178 24.03 5.29 14.58
N GLY A 179 24.73 4.41 15.29
CA GLY A 179 25.59 4.74 16.42
C GLY A 179 24.82 5.20 17.66
N ALA A 180 23.62 4.67 17.89
CA ALA A 180 22.65 5.14 18.87
C ALA A 180 23.13 5.02 20.33
N THR A 181 23.48 6.12 20.99
CA THR A 181 23.90 6.10 22.40
C THR A 181 22.72 6.28 23.35
N THR A 182 21.67 6.98 22.94
CA THR A 182 20.50 7.29 23.78
C THR A 182 19.23 7.12 22.96
N LEU A 183 18.17 6.57 23.58
CA LEU A 183 16.87 6.35 22.93
C LEU A 183 15.78 7.17 23.61
N ILE A 184 14.90 7.78 22.81
CA ILE A 184 13.63 8.38 23.26
C ILE A 184 12.51 7.54 22.66
N VAL A 185 11.71 6.91 23.51
CA VAL A 185 10.73 5.88 23.11
C VAL A 185 9.32 6.30 23.50
N GLN A 186 8.38 6.24 22.55
CA GLN A 186 6.98 6.62 22.76
C GLN A 186 6.01 5.63 22.09
N PHE A 187 5.19 4.96 22.89
CA PHE A 187 4.17 4.01 22.44
C PHE A 187 2.95 4.02 23.37
N GLY A 188 1.86 3.38 22.93
CA GLY A 188 0.70 3.05 23.76
C GLY A 188 -0.56 3.82 23.41
N GLN A 189 -0.51 4.78 22.49
CA GLN A 189 -1.69 5.57 22.12
C GLN A 189 -2.63 4.76 21.21
N ALA A 190 -2.11 4.15 20.15
CA ALA A 190 -2.90 3.27 19.29
C ALA A 190 -3.30 1.97 20.00
N GLU A 191 -2.44 1.42 20.87
CA GLU A 191 -2.74 0.21 21.63
C GLU A 191 -3.85 0.41 22.68
N ALA A 192 -4.00 1.61 23.22
CA ALA A 192 -5.06 1.96 24.16
C ALA A 192 -6.47 1.88 23.54
N LEU A 193 -6.60 1.96 22.21
CA LEU A 193 -7.88 1.77 21.51
C LEU A 193 -8.44 0.34 21.68
N LYS A 194 -7.60 -0.64 22.08
CA LYS A 194 -8.06 -2.00 22.44
C LYS A 194 -8.72 -2.06 23.82
N GLY A 195 -8.72 -0.96 24.57
CA GLY A 195 -9.26 -0.87 25.92
C GLY A 195 -8.54 -1.76 26.93
N GLN A 196 -9.16 -1.96 28.10
CA GLN A 196 -8.57 -2.70 29.22
C GLN A 196 -8.11 -4.13 28.84
N GLY A 197 -8.79 -4.79 27.90
CA GLY A 197 -8.45 -6.14 27.45
C GLY A 197 -7.06 -6.28 26.81
N GLY A 198 -6.50 -5.19 26.26
CA GLY A 198 -5.17 -5.20 25.66
C GLY A 198 -4.02 -4.91 26.63
N LEU A 199 -4.31 -4.40 27.83
CA LEU A 199 -3.31 -3.81 28.73
C LEU A 199 -2.25 -4.81 29.22
N ALA A 200 -2.66 -6.04 29.54
CA ALA A 200 -1.74 -7.06 30.04
C ALA A 200 -0.72 -7.47 28.97
N LYS A 201 -1.19 -7.69 27.73
CA LYS A 201 -0.32 -7.99 26.58
C LYS A 201 0.59 -6.79 26.26
N PHE A 202 0.06 -5.57 26.27
CA PHE A 202 0.84 -4.35 26.09
C PHE A 202 2.01 -4.28 27.07
N LYS A 203 1.78 -4.47 28.38
CA LYS A 203 2.86 -4.46 29.39
C LYS A 203 3.95 -5.49 29.07
N ALA A 204 3.56 -6.73 28.77
CA ALA A 204 4.49 -7.81 28.45
C ALA A 204 5.32 -7.51 27.19
N ASP A 205 4.67 -7.06 26.12
CA ASP A 205 5.34 -6.70 24.87
C ASP A 205 6.24 -5.47 25.04
N TYR A 206 5.84 -4.48 25.85
CA TYR A 206 6.66 -3.31 26.14
C TYR A 206 7.96 -3.72 26.87
N HIS A 207 7.88 -4.62 27.86
CA HIS A 207 9.08 -5.15 28.50
C HIS A 207 9.98 -5.85 27.49
N LYS A 208 9.42 -6.69 26.60
CA LYS A 208 10.18 -7.38 25.55
C LYS A 208 10.89 -6.38 24.62
N LEU A 209 10.17 -5.35 24.15
CA LEU A 209 10.76 -4.30 23.33
C LEU A 209 11.93 -3.62 24.06
N LEU A 210 11.75 -3.24 25.32
CA LEU A 210 12.82 -2.62 26.11
C LEU A 210 13.99 -3.57 26.38
N ASP A 211 13.76 -4.87 26.51
CA ASP A 211 14.84 -5.85 26.62
C ASP A 211 15.67 -5.89 25.33
N ASP A 212 15.02 -5.84 24.16
CA ASP A 212 15.72 -5.80 22.88
C ASP A 212 16.50 -4.48 22.69
N LEU A 213 15.92 -3.33 23.07
CA LEU A 213 16.57 -2.02 22.99
C LEU A 213 17.73 -1.88 24.00
N SER A 214 17.55 -2.35 25.23
CA SER A 214 18.54 -2.21 26.31
C SER A 214 19.80 -3.06 26.11
N ARG A 215 19.74 -4.11 25.27
CA ARG A 215 20.93 -4.82 24.79
C ARG A 215 21.90 -3.93 24.01
N HIS A 216 21.40 -2.83 23.42
CA HIS A 216 22.23 -1.88 22.69
C HIS A 216 22.69 -0.71 23.57
N THR A 217 21.77 -0.06 24.29
CA THR A 217 22.10 1.02 25.22
C THR A 217 21.19 1.03 26.45
N PRO A 218 21.74 1.26 27.65
CA PRO A 218 20.93 1.42 28.87
C PRO A 218 20.31 2.81 29.01
N ARG A 219 20.61 3.75 28.12
CA ARG A 219 20.13 5.15 28.18
C ARG A 219 18.83 5.31 27.39
N ILE A 220 17.71 5.02 28.06
CA ILE A 220 16.38 5.08 27.45
C ILE A 220 15.53 6.08 28.23
N VAL A 221 14.88 7.01 27.53
CA VAL A 221 13.84 7.90 28.04
C VAL A 221 12.49 7.41 27.54
N LEU A 222 11.52 7.23 28.45
CA LEU A 222 10.15 6.86 28.06
C LEU A 222 9.25 8.09 28.06
N LEU A 223 8.55 8.31 26.95
CA LEU A 223 7.45 9.26 26.87
C LEU A 223 6.14 8.48 27.01
N SER A 224 5.21 8.97 27.83
CA SER A 224 3.87 8.39 27.86
C SER A 224 3.16 8.57 26.51
N PRO A 225 2.07 7.83 26.23
CA PRO A 225 1.17 8.16 25.14
C PRO A 225 0.72 9.63 25.21
N ALA A 226 0.57 10.29 24.06
CA ALA A 226 -0.19 11.53 23.98
C ALA A 226 -1.66 11.28 24.35
N GLY A 227 -2.34 12.30 24.86
CA GLY A 227 -3.75 12.29 25.23
C GLY A 227 -4.66 12.09 24.02
N PHE A 228 -5.83 11.50 24.23
CA PHE A 228 -6.92 11.64 23.27
C PHE A 228 -7.46 13.06 23.30
N MET A 229 -7.49 13.69 22.14
CA MET A 229 -7.69 15.12 21.93
C MET A 229 -9.05 15.42 21.29
N PRO A 230 -9.57 16.64 21.45
CA PRO A 230 -10.74 17.08 20.70
C PRO A 230 -10.51 17.05 19.19
N SER A 231 -11.53 16.61 18.46
CA SER A 231 -11.59 16.61 16.99
C SER A 231 -13.00 16.99 16.54
N GLY A 232 -13.10 17.69 15.41
CA GLY A 232 -14.39 17.97 14.76
C GLY A 232 -14.98 16.76 14.02
N ARG A 233 -14.27 15.62 13.98
CA ARG A 233 -14.64 14.41 13.24
C ARG A 233 -14.83 13.23 14.19
N LEU A 234 -15.74 12.32 13.85
CA LEU A 234 -16.03 11.12 14.64
C LEU A 234 -15.00 10.01 14.38
N PRO A 235 -14.75 9.09 15.33
CA PRO A 235 -15.33 9.00 16.67
C PRO A 235 -14.75 10.03 17.64
N ASP A 236 -15.53 10.39 18.66
CA ASP A 236 -15.03 11.17 19.79
C ASP A 236 -14.19 10.29 20.72
N LEU A 237 -12.88 10.57 20.79
CA LEU A 237 -11.96 9.86 21.68
C LEU A 237 -11.87 10.50 23.08
N THR A 238 -12.56 11.61 23.32
CA THR A 238 -12.52 12.34 24.59
C THR A 238 -13.49 11.82 25.65
N THR A 239 -14.22 10.74 25.35
CA THR A 239 -15.13 10.08 26.30
C THR A 239 -14.38 9.62 27.56
N ALA A 240 -15.11 9.55 28.69
CA ALA A 240 -14.53 9.12 29.96
C ALA A 240 -13.91 7.71 29.90
N GLU A 241 -14.53 6.81 29.14
CA GLU A 241 -14.03 5.44 28.95
C GLU A 241 -12.71 5.41 28.16
N HIS A 242 -12.65 6.08 27.01
CA HIS A 242 -11.43 6.13 26.20
C HIS A 242 -10.27 6.79 26.97
N ARG A 243 -10.54 7.91 27.66
CA ARG A 243 -9.53 8.59 28.49
C ARG A 243 -9.07 7.75 29.67
N LYS A 244 -9.97 7.00 30.30
CA LYS A 244 -9.60 6.04 31.37
C LYS A 244 -8.69 4.96 30.81
N ASN A 245 -9.05 4.32 29.69
CA ASN A 245 -8.23 3.30 29.06
C ASN A 245 -6.83 3.84 28.73
N LEU A 246 -6.73 5.01 28.10
CA LEU A 246 -5.44 5.63 27.79
C LEU A 246 -4.61 5.94 29.04
N ALA A 247 -5.24 6.42 30.12
CA ALA A 247 -4.56 6.69 31.38
C ALA A 247 -3.97 5.42 32.01
N GLU A 248 -4.65 4.27 31.90
CA GLU A 248 -4.12 2.98 32.37
C GLU A 248 -2.87 2.55 31.59
N TYR A 249 -2.85 2.78 30.27
CA TYR A 249 -1.67 2.52 29.43
C TYR A 249 -0.53 3.49 29.75
N ALA A 250 -0.81 4.78 29.95
CA ALA A 250 0.18 5.77 30.37
C ALA A 250 0.78 5.43 31.75
N SER A 251 -0.06 5.03 32.71
CA SER A 251 0.38 4.55 34.02
C SER A 251 1.25 3.30 33.91
N ALA A 252 0.93 2.39 32.99
CA ALA A 252 1.74 1.22 32.73
C ALA A 252 3.15 1.60 32.24
N VAL A 253 3.28 2.60 31.35
CA VAL A 253 4.59 3.08 30.89
C VAL A 253 5.38 3.72 32.03
N ASP A 254 4.74 4.52 32.90
CA ASP A 254 5.38 5.10 34.09
C ASP A 254 5.87 4.02 35.07
N ASP A 255 5.04 3.02 35.34
CA ASP A 255 5.41 1.89 36.21
C ASP A 255 6.61 1.12 35.66
N ILE A 256 6.62 0.86 34.33
CA ILE A 256 7.76 0.23 33.65
C ILE A 256 9.02 1.11 33.77
N ALA A 257 8.89 2.42 33.58
CA ALA A 257 10.00 3.36 33.73
C ALA A 257 10.58 3.33 35.15
N LYS A 258 9.71 3.32 36.19
CA LYS A 258 10.12 3.20 37.60
C LYS A 258 10.83 1.89 37.86
N GLN A 259 10.27 0.76 37.42
CA GLN A 259 10.85 -0.57 37.60
C GLN A 259 12.23 -0.70 36.97
N ARG A 260 12.44 -0.07 35.80
CA ARG A 260 13.70 -0.13 35.06
C ARG A 260 14.67 1.03 35.37
N GLY A 261 14.31 1.95 36.27
CA GLY A 261 15.15 3.10 36.62
C GLY A 261 15.37 4.07 35.45
N LEU A 262 14.38 4.23 34.57
CA LEU A 262 14.44 5.09 33.38
C LEU A 262 13.82 6.48 33.66
N PRO A 263 14.35 7.56 33.05
CA PRO A 263 13.65 8.83 32.94
C PRO A 263 12.29 8.67 32.25
N PHE A 264 11.30 9.43 32.70
CA PHE A 264 9.93 9.37 32.20
C PHE A 264 9.36 10.79 32.01
N VAL A 265 8.63 11.00 30.92
CA VAL A 265 7.89 12.24 30.64
C VAL A 265 6.41 11.93 30.42
N GLY A 266 5.53 12.58 31.18
CA GLY A 266 4.08 12.39 31.11
C GLY A 266 3.42 13.37 30.13
N LEU A 267 3.01 12.89 28.96
CA LEU A 267 2.37 13.68 27.91
C LEU A 267 0.84 13.62 27.92
N THR A 268 0.23 12.58 28.51
CA THR A 268 -1.20 12.31 28.38
C THR A 268 -2.08 13.46 28.88
N ALA A 269 -1.81 13.95 30.10
CA ALA A 269 -2.60 15.04 30.69
C ALA A 269 -2.32 16.41 30.04
N VAL A 270 -1.10 16.60 29.54
CA VAL A 270 -0.63 17.84 28.91
C VAL A 270 -1.32 18.06 27.57
N THR A 271 -1.48 17.00 26.79
CA THR A 271 -1.98 17.10 25.41
C THR A 271 -3.49 16.93 25.29
N GLN A 272 -4.20 16.40 26.30
CA GLN A 272 -5.64 16.06 26.20
C GLN A 272 -6.60 17.20 25.82
N LYS A 273 -6.15 18.46 25.93
CA LYS A 273 -6.93 19.67 25.57
C LYS A 273 -6.42 20.36 24.31
N GLU A 274 -5.29 19.91 23.77
CA GLU A 274 -4.68 20.49 22.59
C GLU A 274 -5.47 20.13 21.33
N PRO A 275 -5.46 20.99 20.30
CA PRO A 275 -6.08 20.66 19.03
C PRO A 275 -5.35 19.50 18.34
N SER A 276 -6.12 18.65 17.67
CA SER A 276 -5.62 17.49 16.92
C SER A 276 -6.16 17.49 15.49
N THR A 277 -5.55 16.67 14.64
CA THR A 277 -6.05 16.47 13.28
C THR A 277 -7.28 15.55 13.25
N ASP A 278 -7.32 14.53 14.11
CA ASP A 278 -8.31 13.45 14.04
C ASP A 278 -8.77 12.91 15.41
N GLY A 279 -8.26 13.47 16.51
CA GLY A 279 -8.49 13.03 17.89
C GLY A 279 -7.33 12.21 18.47
N LEU A 280 -6.44 11.71 17.62
CA LEU A 280 -5.30 10.86 17.97
C LEU A 280 -3.97 11.60 17.73
N HIS A 281 -3.83 12.23 16.57
CA HIS A 281 -2.57 12.82 16.11
C HIS A 281 -2.47 14.31 16.40
N LEU A 282 -1.31 14.72 16.91
CA LEU A 282 -1.01 16.09 17.29
C LEU A 282 -1.05 17.03 16.08
N SER A 283 -1.62 18.21 16.29
CA SER A 283 -1.45 19.36 15.39
C SER A 283 -0.07 19.99 15.56
N ALA A 284 0.29 20.95 14.70
CA ALA A 284 1.52 21.74 14.87
C ALA A 284 1.60 22.40 16.26
N LYS A 285 0.46 22.88 16.79
CA LYS A 285 0.41 23.47 18.13
C LYS A 285 0.63 22.42 19.23
N GLY A 286 0.01 21.24 19.07
CA GLY A 286 0.20 20.13 20.00
C GLY A 286 1.65 19.65 20.07
N LEU A 287 2.36 19.60 18.93
CA LEU A 287 3.78 19.26 18.88
C LEU A 287 4.66 20.29 19.60
N GLU A 288 4.36 21.58 19.44
CA GLU A 288 5.06 22.65 20.18
C GLU A 288 4.90 22.48 21.70
N VAL A 289 3.68 22.18 22.16
CA VAL A 289 3.38 21.93 23.58
C VAL A 289 4.13 20.70 24.10
N VAL A 290 4.16 19.61 23.33
CA VAL A 290 4.95 18.41 23.65
C VAL A 290 6.44 18.74 23.73
N GLY A 291 6.98 19.51 22.80
CA GLY A 291 8.38 19.95 22.82
C GLY A 291 8.75 20.71 24.10
N ARG A 292 7.88 21.63 24.55
CA ARG A 292 8.07 22.37 25.81
C ARG A 292 7.97 21.48 27.04
N GLU A 293 7.00 20.58 27.07
CA GLU A 293 6.83 19.64 28.19
C GLU A 293 8.02 18.69 28.31
N VAL A 294 8.48 18.11 27.20
CA VAL A 294 9.65 17.25 27.18
C VAL A 294 10.88 18.01 27.67
N ALA A 295 11.09 19.26 27.23
CA ALA A 295 12.19 20.08 27.70
C ALA A 295 12.11 20.36 29.22
N SER A 296 10.92 20.69 29.72
CA SER A 296 10.66 20.96 31.14
C SER A 296 10.89 19.72 32.01
N ALA A 297 10.26 18.59 31.64
CA ALA A 297 10.30 17.34 32.40
C ALA A 297 11.69 16.69 32.44
N LEU A 298 12.49 16.87 31.38
CA LEU A 298 13.88 16.43 31.36
C LEU A 298 14.84 17.37 32.09
N GLY A 299 14.35 18.50 32.64
CA GLY A 299 15.14 19.45 33.40
C GLY A 299 16.14 20.24 32.54
N LEU A 300 15.80 20.49 31.27
CA LEU A 300 16.67 21.25 30.39
C LEU A 300 16.87 22.68 30.91
N PRO A 301 18.06 23.29 30.74
CA PRO A 301 18.31 24.65 31.16
C PRO A 301 17.32 25.63 30.49
N ALA A 302 16.79 26.58 31.27
CA ALA A 302 15.90 27.62 30.77
C ALA A 302 16.64 28.50 29.75
N LYS A 303 16.48 28.17 28.47
CA LYS A 303 16.99 28.92 27.32
C LYS A 303 15.82 29.54 26.55
N PRO A 304 16.04 30.60 25.75
CA PRO A 304 15.03 31.08 24.84
C PRO A 304 14.58 29.97 23.88
N GLU A 305 13.36 30.10 23.36
CA GLU A 305 12.82 29.21 22.33
C GLU A 305 13.85 28.99 21.20
N PRO A 306 13.95 27.77 20.64
CA PRO A 306 14.88 27.50 19.55
C PRO A 306 14.66 28.47 18.39
N SER A 307 15.75 28.92 17.75
CA SER A 307 15.62 29.80 16.60
C SER A 307 14.92 29.08 15.44
N GLU A 308 14.14 29.82 14.66
CA GLU A 308 13.46 29.27 13.48
C GLU A 308 14.45 28.70 12.46
N ILE A 309 15.63 29.32 12.32
CA ILE A 309 16.72 28.85 11.45
C ILE A 309 17.23 27.48 11.92
N LEU A 310 17.43 27.29 13.23
CA LEU A 310 17.85 26.00 13.79
C LEU A 310 16.79 24.92 13.54
N ARG A 311 15.51 25.24 13.80
CA ARG A 311 14.40 24.30 13.58
C ARG A 311 14.25 23.93 12.11
N ALA A 312 14.32 24.90 11.19
CA ALA A 312 14.27 24.65 9.75
C ALA A 312 15.43 23.74 9.26
N ALA A 313 16.64 23.95 9.79
CA ALA A 313 17.78 23.09 9.48
C ALA A 313 17.59 21.64 9.99
N ILE A 314 17.00 21.48 11.17
CA ILE A 314 16.64 20.18 11.74
C ILE A 314 15.59 19.46 10.87
N ILE A 315 14.53 20.15 10.45
CA ILE A 315 13.49 19.59 9.59
C ILE A 315 14.08 19.09 8.27
N GLU A 316 14.95 19.88 7.64
CA GLU A 316 15.61 19.47 6.39
C GLU A 316 16.52 18.27 6.59
N LYS A 317 17.29 18.24 7.69
CA LYS A 317 18.11 17.07 8.05
C LYS A 317 17.25 15.83 8.30
N ASN A 318 16.11 15.96 8.98
CA ASN A 318 15.19 14.84 9.23
C ASN A 318 14.59 14.28 7.94
N ARG A 319 14.25 15.16 6.99
CA ARG A 319 13.83 14.76 5.64
C ARG A 319 14.92 13.95 4.93
N LEU A 320 16.16 14.46 4.90
CA LEU A 320 17.30 13.78 4.29
C LEU A 320 17.64 12.45 4.98
N TRP A 321 17.49 12.38 6.30
CA TRP A 321 17.64 11.15 7.05
C TRP A 321 16.56 10.12 6.67
N ALA A 322 15.30 10.52 6.54
CA ALA A 322 14.22 9.64 6.12
C ALA A 322 14.48 9.07 4.71
N ASP A 323 14.89 9.92 3.76
CA ASP A 323 15.25 9.51 2.39
C ASP A 323 16.38 8.46 2.37
N CYS A 324 17.26 8.47 3.38
CA CYS A 324 18.38 7.53 3.51
C CYS A 324 18.02 6.27 4.30
N TRP A 325 17.27 6.41 5.39
CA TRP A 325 16.96 5.33 6.33
C TRP A 325 15.83 4.42 5.84
N ARG A 326 14.80 5.02 5.25
CA ARG A 326 13.64 4.38 4.64
C ARG A 326 13.44 4.92 3.20
N PRO A 327 14.37 4.62 2.28
CA PRO A 327 14.30 5.12 0.91
C PRO A 327 13.06 4.61 0.17
N ALA A 328 12.49 5.49 -0.67
CA ALA A 328 11.55 5.08 -1.71
C ALA A 328 12.15 3.99 -2.60
N ASN A 329 11.30 3.20 -3.26
CA ASN A 329 11.75 2.11 -4.15
C ASN A 329 12.61 1.06 -3.42
N TRP A 330 12.38 0.85 -2.12
CA TRP A 330 13.12 -0.10 -1.27
C TRP A 330 13.39 -1.45 -1.95
N SER A 331 12.40 -2.00 -2.66
CA SER A 331 12.53 -3.27 -3.39
C SER A 331 13.74 -3.31 -4.34
N PHE A 332 14.11 -2.17 -4.93
CA PHE A 332 15.22 -2.04 -5.88
C PHE A 332 16.54 -1.59 -5.25
N VAL A 333 16.49 -1.08 -4.03
CA VAL A 333 17.69 -0.62 -3.31
C VAL A 333 18.26 -1.75 -2.46
N TYR A 334 17.40 -2.37 -1.65
CA TYR A 334 17.79 -3.34 -0.61
C TYR A 334 16.88 -4.57 -0.55
N GLY A 335 15.70 -4.54 -1.20
CA GLY A 335 14.77 -5.67 -1.21
C GLY A 335 15.13 -6.78 -2.19
N ASP A 336 14.11 -7.47 -2.69
CA ASP A 336 14.21 -8.64 -3.58
C ASP A 336 14.47 -8.31 -5.06
N ARG A 337 14.46 -7.04 -5.44
CA ARG A 337 14.50 -6.59 -6.84
C ARG A 337 15.75 -5.77 -7.18
N ILE A 338 16.80 -5.88 -6.38
CA ILE A 338 18.09 -5.18 -6.58
C ILE A 338 18.79 -5.54 -7.90
N SER A 339 18.50 -6.71 -8.49
CA SER A 339 19.07 -7.15 -9.75
C SER A 339 18.38 -6.56 -10.99
N GLN A 340 17.20 -5.96 -10.81
CA GLN A 340 16.41 -5.37 -11.89
C GLN A 340 17.12 -4.16 -12.48
N ASN A 341 16.93 -3.94 -13.79
CA ASN A 341 17.61 -2.86 -14.49
C ASN A 341 17.34 -1.48 -13.89
N TYR A 342 16.16 -1.25 -13.31
CA TYR A 342 15.83 0.00 -12.64
C TYR A 342 16.86 0.45 -11.61
N GLY A 343 17.31 -0.45 -10.73
CA GLY A 343 18.22 -0.12 -9.63
C GLY A 343 19.66 0.15 -10.08
N LYS A 344 20.01 -0.18 -11.34
CA LYS A 344 21.36 -0.02 -11.90
C LYS A 344 21.58 1.42 -12.36
N GLY A 345 22.85 1.84 -12.42
CA GLY A 345 23.24 3.13 -12.98
C GLY A 345 23.14 3.19 -14.51
N PHE A 346 23.32 4.37 -15.08
CA PHE A 346 23.36 4.60 -16.52
C PHE A 346 24.36 5.71 -16.87
N GLY A 347 25.34 5.41 -17.72
CA GLY A 347 26.40 6.37 -18.07
C GLY A 347 27.14 6.87 -16.81
N PRO A 348 27.25 8.20 -16.58
CA PRO A 348 27.88 8.76 -15.38
C PRO A 348 26.97 8.74 -14.15
N VAL A 349 25.71 8.34 -14.30
CA VAL A 349 24.73 8.31 -13.21
C VAL A 349 24.88 6.99 -12.44
N PRO A 350 25.16 7.02 -11.12
CA PRO A 350 25.43 5.81 -10.34
C PRO A 350 24.18 4.95 -10.17
N SER A 351 24.30 3.78 -9.55
CA SER A 351 23.16 2.96 -9.16
C SER A 351 22.26 3.67 -8.14
N LEU A 352 21.02 3.18 -8.02
CA LEU A 352 20.06 3.71 -7.06
C LEU A 352 20.58 3.58 -5.62
N LYS A 353 21.22 2.45 -5.30
CA LYS A 353 21.86 2.21 -4.01
C LYS A 353 22.97 3.22 -3.71
N GLU A 354 23.89 3.43 -4.65
CA GLU A 354 24.98 4.41 -4.49
C GLU A 354 24.42 5.84 -4.30
N ASN A 355 23.35 6.20 -5.01
CA ASN A 355 22.67 7.48 -4.81
C ASN A 355 22.08 7.62 -3.40
N PHE A 356 21.40 6.60 -2.88
CA PHE A 356 20.88 6.63 -1.52
C PHE A 356 21.98 6.69 -0.45
N GLU A 357 23.09 6.00 -0.69
CA GLU A 357 24.25 6.05 0.20
C GLU A 357 24.94 7.42 0.21
N ALA A 358 24.82 8.20 -0.88
CA ALA A 358 25.32 9.56 -0.97
C ALA A 358 24.60 10.57 -0.06
N TYR A 359 23.42 10.24 0.49
CA TYR A 359 22.78 11.07 1.51
C TYR A 359 23.56 11.09 2.83
N LYS A 360 24.34 10.04 3.17
CA LYS A 360 24.96 9.94 4.50
C LYS A 360 25.95 11.08 4.77
N PRO A 361 26.92 11.39 3.88
CA PRO A 361 27.82 12.53 4.10
C PRO A 361 27.08 13.86 4.14
N LEU A 362 25.99 14.00 3.37
CA LEU A 362 25.13 15.19 3.38
C LEU A 362 24.44 15.34 4.75
N VAL A 363 23.80 14.29 5.28
CA VAL A 363 23.22 14.29 6.63
C VAL A 363 24.27 14.68 7.68
N THR A 364 25.47 14.10 7.63
CA THR A 364 26.57 14.46 8.56
C THR A 364 26.98 15.93 8.44
N SER A 365 26.97 16.51 7.24
CA SER A 365 27.26 17.94 7.05
C SER A 365 26.15 18.84 7.62
N TRP A 366 24.89 18.40 7.53
CA TRP A 366 23.76 19.05 8.18
C TRP A 366 23.83 18.95 9.70
N ASP A 367 24.27 17.82 10.25
CA ASP A 367 24.50 17.69 11.69
C ASP A 367 25.52 18.74 12.18
N ARG A 368 26.65 18.92 11.46
CA ARG A 368 27.64 19.97 11.79
C ARG A 368 27.06 21.38 11.70
N HIS A 369 26.22 21.63 10.68
CA HIS A 369 25.52 22.91 10.52
C HIS A 369 24.60 23.20 11.70
N ILE A 370 23.77 22.22 12.09
CA ILE A 370 22.86 22.29 13.25
C ILE A 370 23.63 22.54 14.55
N GLN A 371 24.74 21.83 14.77
CA GLN A 371 25.59 22.02 15.95
C GLN A 371 26.18 23.43 16.03
N ALA A 372 26.63 23.99 14.90
CA ALA A 372 27.10 25.38 14.84
C ALA A 372 25.97 26.38 15.15
N LEU A 373 24.79 26.20 14.53
CA LEU A 373 23.62 27.04 14.82
C LEU A 373 23.18 26.95 16.29
N ALA A 374 23.23 25.77 16.90
CA ALA A 374 22.91 25.58 18.31
C ALA A 374 23.88 26.31 19.24
N ARG A 375 25.16 26.46 18.84
CA ARG A 375 26.17 27.29 19.53
C ARG A 375 26.02 28.79 19.26
N GLY A 376 25.10 29.20 18.39
CA GLY A 376 24.93 30.59 17.97
C GLY A 376 25.96 31.05 16.94
N GLU A 377 26.63 30.12 16.26
CA GLU A 377 27.64 30.41 15.24
C GLU A 377 26.99 30.64 13.87
N ILE A 378 27.64 31.45 13.03
CA ILE A 378 27.27 31.57 11.62
C ILE A 378 27.78 30.33 10.89
N SER A 379 26.89 29.64 10.18
CA SER A 379 27.23 28.47 9.39
C SER A 379 26.56 28.56 8.03
N ALA A 380 27.31 28.24 6.97
CA ALA A 380 26.75 28.15 5.64
C ALA A 380 25.85 26.92 5.54
N VAL A 381 24.68 27.08 4.92
CA VAL A 381 23.78 25.96 4.63
C VAL A 381 24.56 24.95 3.76
N PRO A 382 24.60 23.66 4.14
CA PRO A 382 25.24 22.64 3.32
C PRO A 382 24.71 22.66 1.90
N ALA A 383 25.61 22.65 0.92
CA ALA A 383 25.21 22.65 -0.48
C ALA A 383 24.40 21.38 -0.80
N PRO A 384 23.29 21.49 -1.54
CA PRO A 384 22.61 20.31 -2.05
C PRO A 384 23.58 19.52 -2.92
N GLN A 385 23.52 18.19 -2.84
CA GLN A 385 24.26 17.37 -3.79
C GLN A 385 23.73 17.66 -5.19
N ALA A 386 24.61 17.93 -6.15
CA ALA A 386 24.22 18.01 -7.54
C ALA A 386 23.68 16.64 -7.94
N GLY A 387 22.39 16.59 -8.22
CA GLY A 387 21.77 15.40 -8.78
C GLY A 387 22.47 14.94 -10.06
N PRO A 388 22.42 13.65 -10.41
CA PRO A 388 22.86 13.23 -11.73
C PRO A 388 22.10 14.02 -12.79
N ALA A 389 22.84 14.67 -13.70
CA ALA A 389 22.28 15.29 -14.88
C ALA A 389 21.78 14.18 -15.80
N VAL A 390 20.49 13.86 -15.71
CA VAL A 390 19.83 12.94 -16.64
C VAL A 390 19.47 13.75 -17.88
N SER A 391 20.20 13.53 -18.98
CA SER A 391 19.83 14.13 -20.27
C SER A 391 18.50 13.55 -20.72
N THR A 392 17.63 14.38 -21.29
CA THR A 392 16.42 13.91 -21.96
C THR A 392 16.69 13.87 -23.45
N GLU A 393 16.38 12.77 -24.12
CA GLU A 393 16.40 12.75 -25.58
C GLU A 393 15.42 13.79 -26.15
N LYS A 394 15.66 14.24 -27.39
CA LYS A 394 14.72 15.14 -28.05
C LYS A 394 13.36 14.46 -28.18
N VAL A 395 12.34 15.07 -27.59
CA VAL A 395 10.97 14.57 -27.62
C VAL A 395 10.17 15.21 -28.76
N MET A 396 9.08 14.53 -29.16
CA MET A 396 8.15 15.05 -30.16
C MET A 396 7.33 16.23 -29.60
N SER A 397 6.97 17.18 -30.46
CA SER A 397 5.98 18.21 -30.10
C SER A 397 4.59 17.58 -29.95
N ALA A 398 3.67 18.27 -29.27
CA ALA A 398 2.27 17.82 -29.20
C ALA A 398 1.63 17.66 -30.59
N ALA A 399 1.92 18.57 -31.54
CA ALA A 399 1.42 18.48 -32.91
C ALA A 399 1.96 17.25 -33.66
N ASP A 400 3.26 16.96 -33.52
CA ASP A 400 3.87 15.76 -34.12
C ASP A 400 3.26 14.48 -33.53
N GLU A 401 3.01 14.46 -32.22
CA GLU A 401 2.37 13.33 -31.56
C GLU A 401 0.93 13.13 -32.01
N GLN A 402 0.14 14.21 -32.09
CA GLN A 402 -1.22 14.13 -32.63
C GLN A 402 -1.22 13.59 -34.06
N GLY A 403 -0.22 13.93 -34.86
CA GLY A 403 -0.01 13.38 -36.20
C GLY A 403 0.23 11.86 -36.25
N THR A 404 0.59 11.24 -35.12
CA THR A 404 0.72 9.77 -35.01
C THR A 404 -0.60 9.06 -34.74
N PHE A 405 -1.68 9.79 -34.46
CA PHE A 405 -2.96 9.20 -34.08
C PHE A 405 -3.74 8.74 -35.31
N LYS A 406 -4.12 7.47 -35.29
CA LYS A 406 -5.25 6.95 -36.05
C LYS A 406 -6.51 7.15 -35.23
N VAL A 407 -7.29 8.17 -35.58
CA VAL A 407 -8.58 8.47 -34.95
C VAL A 407 -9.68 7.61 -35.59
N ALA A 408 -10.54 7.00 -34.77
CA ALA A 408 -11.65 6.20 -35.26
C ALA A 408 -12.72 7.05 -35.98
N GLU A 409 -13.44 6.44 -36.91
CA GLU A 409 -14.56 7.09 -37.59
C GLU A 409 -15.61 7.58 -36.57
N GLY A 410 -16.15 8.79 -36.82
CA GLY A 410 -17.10 9.43 -35.92
C GLY A 410 -16.48 10.20 -34.75
N PHE A 411 -15.16 10.18 -34.56
CA PHE A 411 -14.47 10.93 -33.51
C PHE A 411 -13.56 12.03 -34.06
N GLU A 412 -13.34 13.06 -33.24
CA GLU A 412 -12.33 14.10 -33.42
C GLU A 412 -11.48 14.22 -32.15
N VAL A 413 -10.23 14.64 -32.32
CA VAL A 413 -9.27 14.78 -31.22
C VAL A 413 -8.59 16.13 -31.33
N ASN A 414 -8.51 16.85 -30.21
CA ASN A 414 -7.70 18.07 -30.09
C ASN A 414 -6.83 18.01 -28.83
N LEU A 415 -5.72 18.75 -28.84
CA LEU A 415 -4.93 18.99 -27.65
C LEU A 415 -5.71 19.93 -26.71
N PHE A 416 -5.88 19.54 -25.45
CA PHE A 416 -6.46 20.41 -24.41
C PHE A 416 -5.37 21.22 -23.70
N ALA A 417 -4.29 20.56 -23.28
CA ALA A 417 -3.14 21.19 -22.62
C ALA A 417 -1.88 20.34 -22.78
N ASP A 418 -0.70 20.98 -22.75
CA ASP A 418 0.61 20.33 -22.80
C ASP A 418 1.62 20.99 -21.85
N GLU A 419 2.90 20.66 -22.01
CA GLU A 419 4.00 21.24 -21.25
C GLU A 419 4.10 22.77 -21.30
N THR A 420 3.57 23.43 -22.33
CA THR A 420 3.62 24.90 -22.46
C THR A 420 2.73 25.60 -21.43
N LEU A 421 1.68 24.91 -20.98
CA LEU A 421 0.83 25.30 -19.84
C LEU A 421 1.30 24.69 -18.52
N GLY A 422 2.39 23.92 -18.56
CA GLY A 422 3.02 23.31 -17.39
C GLY A 422 2.52 21.91 -17.07
N VAL A 423 1.92 21.17 -18.00
CA VAL A 423 1.62 19.73 -17.79
C VAL A 423 2.93 18.94 -17.89
N ALA A 424 3.37 18.31 -16.79
CA ALA A 424 4.57 17.47 -16.79
C ALA A 424 4.32 16.19 -16.01
N LYS A 425 4.51 15.03 -16.66
CA LYS A 425 4.27 13.71 -16.07
C LYS A 425 2.93 13.60 -15.35
N PRO A 426 1.82 13.84 -16.05
CA PRO A 426 0.52 13.77 -15.42
C PRO A 426 0.19 12.31 -15.03
N THR A 427 -0.32 12.10 -13.81
CA THR A 427 -0.59 10.74 -13.25
C THR A 427 -2.06 10.49 -12.97
N GLN A 428 -2.83 11.52 -12.61
CA GLN A 428 -4.28 11.52 -12.50
C GLN A 428 -4.81 12.93 -12.83
N MET A 429 -6.05 13.02 -13.30
CA MET A 429 -6.78 14.29 -13.41
C MET A 429 -8.21 14.19 -12.85
N SER A 430 -8.75 15.28 -12.29
CA SER A 430 -10.13 15.32 -11.78
C SER A 430 -10.75 16.72 -11.91
N TRP A 431 -12.05 16.77 -12.19
CA TRP A 431 -12.82 17.99 -12.40
C TRP A 431 -13.52 18.44 -11.12
N ASP A 432 -13.48 19.75 -10.84
CA ASP A 432 -14.32 20.35 -9.81
C ASP A 432 -15.70 20.76 -10.34
N ALA A 433 -16.61 21.17 -9.45
CA ALA A 433 -17.97 21.56 -9.82
C ALA A 433 -18.07 22.87 -10.63
N LYS A 434 -16.95 23.60 -10.81
CA LYS A 434 -16.86 24.78 -11.70
C LYS A 434 -16.35 24.40 -13.09
N GLY A 435 -16.02 23.12 -13.32
CA GLY A 435 -15.46 22.63 -14.59
C GLY A 435 -13.97 22.95 -14.75
N ARG A 436 -13.24 23.21 -13.65
CA ARG A 436 -11.78 23.38 -13.66
C ARG A 436 -11.12 22.01 -13.53
N LEU A 437 -10.09 21.74 -14.32
CA LEU A 437 -9.36 20.47 -14.31
C LEU A 437 -8.15 20.56 -13.40
N TYR A 438 -8.06 19.67 -12.41
CA TYR A 438 -6.88 19.52 -11.56
C TYR A 438 -6.06 18.33 -12.05
N VAL A 439 -4.76 18.50 -12.22
CA VAL A 439 -3.83 17.50 -12.76
C VAL A 439 -2.67 17.29 -11.81
N CYS A 440 -2.47 16.04 -11.38
CA CYS A 440 -1.28 15.60 -10.66
C CYS A 440 -0.07 15.60 -11.58
N CYS A 441 0.87 16.51 -11.41
CA CYS A 441 2.10 16.55 -12.21
C CYS A 441 3.30 16.05 -11.39
N SER A 442 3.94 14.98 -11.85
CA SER A 442 4.95 14.24 -11.07
C SER A 442 6.34 14.19 -11.72
N PRO A 443 7.04 15.33 -11.90
CA PRO A 443 8.37 15.37 -12.50
C PRO A 443 9.47 14.69 -11.66
N THR A 444 9.26 14.50 -10.34
CA THR A 444 10.19 13.77 -9.47
C THR A 444 10.15 12.26 -9.75
N TYR A 445 9.06 11.77 -10.34
CA TYR A 445 8.93 10.36 -10.70
C TYR A 445 9.99 9.93 -11.74
N PRO A 446 10.54 8.70 -11.65
CA PRO A 446 10.23 7.64 -10.68
C PRO A 446 11.12 7.66 -9.42
N GLN A 447 12.00 8.66 -9.27
CA GLN A 447 12.96 8.67 -8.17
C GLN A 447 13.40 10.08 -7.75
N ALA A 448 13.27 10.36 -6.46
CA ALA A 448 13.84 11.56 -5.85
C ALA A 448 15.38 11.52 -5.91
N VAL A 449 15.95 12.68 -6.21
CA VAL A 449 17.38 12.86 -6.41
C VAL A 449 18.05 13.31 -5.10
N PRO A 450 19.20 12.73 -4.72
CA PRO A 450 19.92 13.13 -3.50
C PRO A 450 20.13 14.63 -3.35
N GLY A 451 19.71 15.16 -2.19
CA GLY A 451 19.85 16.58 -1.86
C GLY A 451 18.94 17.54 -2.64
N VAL A 452 18.09 17.05 -3.54
CA VAL A 452 17.15 17.86 -4.32
C VAL A 452 15.75 17.66 -3.76
N LYS A 453 15.13 18.75 -3.31
CA LYS A 453 13.73 18.72 -2.88
C LYS A 453 12.83 18.27 -4.05
N PRO A 454 11.89 17.34 -3.81
CA PRO A 454 10.84 17.01 -4.77
C PRO A 454 10.14 18.27 -5.28
N ARG A 455 9.72 18.23 -6.56
CA ARG A 455 9.17 19.40 -7.27
C ARG A 455 7.82 19.09 -7.88
N ASP A 456 7.06 18.19 -7.26
CA ASP A 456 5.76 17.80 -7.77
C ASP A 456 4.71 18.82 -7.34
N TYR A 457 3.63 18.88 -8.11
CA TYR A 457 2.65 19.95 -7.99
C TYR A 457 1.29 19.52 -8.54
N ILE A 458 0.27 20.26 -8.13
CA ILE A 458 -1.06 20.19 -8.72
C ILE A 458 -1.24 21.38 -9.64
N LEU A 459 -1.53 21.11 -10.91
CA LEU A 459 -1.86 22.11 -11.90
C LEU A 459 -3.39 22.22 -12.01
N ARG A 460 -3.91 23.45 -11.98
CA ARG A 460 -5.31 23.74 -12.31
C ARG A 460 -5.40 24.36 -13.70
N LEU A 461 -6.18 23.75 -14.58
CA LEU A 461 -6.41 24.18 -15.96
C LEU A 461 -7.86 24.61 -16.14
N GLU A 462 -8.08 25.66 -16.93
CA GLU A 462 -9.41 26.20 -17.24
C GLU A 462 -9.47 26.50 -18.75
N ASP A 463 -10.60 26.18 -19.37
CA ASP A 463 -11.01 26.61 -20.70
C ASP A 463 -12.06 27.71 -20.50
N THR A 464 -11.65 28.98 -20.65
CA THR A 464 -12.49 30.13 -20.27
C THR A 464 -13.38 30.64 -21.40
N ASP A 465 -13.06 30.30 -22.65
CA ASP A 465 -13.85 30.68 -23.83
C ASP A 465 -14.69 29.52 -24.41
N GLY A 466 -14.45 28.29 -23.96
CA GLY A 466 -15.20 27.09 -24.35
C GLY A 466 -14.81 26.53 -25.71
N ASP A 467 -13.61 26.85 -26.22
CA ASP A 467 -13.12 26.35 -27.52
C ASP A 467 -12.61 24.90 -27.46
N GLY A 468 -12.60 24.29 -26.27
CA GLY A 468 -12.12 22.93 -26.04
C GLY A 468 -10.63 22.86 -25.76
N LYS A 469 -9.96 23.98 -25.43
CA LYS A 469 -8.55 24.06 -25.02
C LYS A 469 -8.42 24.85 -23.73
N ALA A 470 -7.46 24.46 -22.89
CA ALA A 470 -7.12 25.27 -21.73
C ALA A 470 -6.41 26.55 -22.18
N ASP A 471 -6.87 27.70 -21.69
CA ASP A 471 -6.27 29.02 -21.93
C ASP A 471 -5.68 29.62 -20.64
N LYS A 472 -5.95 29.00 -19.49
CA LYS A 472 -5.49 29.43 -18.18
C LYS A 472 -4.95 28.25 -17.37
N ALA A 473 -3.79 28.47 -16.76
CA ALA A 473 -3.10 27.49 -15.93
C ALA A 473 -2.60 28.13 -14.63
N VAL A 474 -2.81 27.44 -13.50
CA VAL A 474 -2.33 27.88 -12.17
C VAL A 474 -1.66 26.71 -11.46
N ARG A 475 -0.49 26.94 -10.87
CA ARG A 475 0.11 26.03 -9.88
C ARG A 475 -0.68 26.14 -8.60
N PHE A 476 -1.68 25.27 -8.43
CA PHE A 476 -2.56 25.30 -7.26
C PHE A 476 -1.78 24.93 -6.00
N ALA A 477 -0.88 23.95 -6.07
CA ALA A 477 0.01 23.59 -4.97
C ALA A 477 1.34 23.08 -5.50
N GLU A 478 2.42 23.34 -4.76
CA GLU A 478 3.79 22.94 -5.12
C GLU A 478 4.53 22.36 -3.91
N GLY A 479 5.71 21.77 -4.14
CA GLY A 479 6.52 21.18 -3.07
C GLY A 479 6.05 19.79 -2.62
N LEU A 480 5.28 19.11 -3.48
CA LEU A 480 4.78 17.76 -3.26
C LEU A 480 5.80 16.71 -3.72
N THR A 481 5.53 15.45 -3.41
CA THR A 481 6.38 14.29 -3.70
C THR A 481 5.58 13.19 -4.38
N MET A 482 5.97 12.81 -5.61
CA MET A 482 5.41 11.67 -6.35
C MET A 482 3.88 11.58 -6.30
N VAL A 483 3.20 12.67 -6.65
CA VAL A 483 1.73 12.77 -6.57
C VAL A 483 1.07 11.80 -7.56
N GLN A 484 0.14 10.98 -7.05
CA GLN A 484 -0.56 9.96 -7.86
C GLN A 484 -2.08 10.01 -7.75
N GLY A 485 -2.62 10.98 -7.01
CA GLY A 485 -4.04 11.21 -7.09
C GLY A 485 -4.51 12.57 -6.59
N VAL A 486 -5.59 13.05 -7.20
CA VAL A 486 -6.23 14.33 -6.88
C VAL A 486 -7.75 14.19 -6.98
N GLU A 487 -8.45 14.66 -5.97
CA GLU A 487 -9.92 14.75 -5.99
C GLU A 487 -10.37 16.07 -5.36
N PRO A 488 -11.01 16.97 -6.12
CA PRO A 488 -11.50 18.23 -5.57
C PRO A 488 -12.51 18.06 -4.42
N LEU A 489 -12.52 19.02 -3.52
CA LEU A 489 -13.50 19.19 -2.46
C LEU A 489 -14.00 20.62 -2.50
N THR A 490 -15.31 20.80 -2.56
CA THR A 490 -15.92 22.11 -2.42
C THR A 490 -16.69 22.11 -1.10
N ASP A 491 -16.26 22.96 -0.17
CA ASP A 491 -16.95 23.12 1.11
C ASP A 491 -18.15 24.06 0.99
N ASP A 492 -18.92 24.19 2.08
CA ASP A 492 -20.18 24.93 2.13
C ASP A 492 -20.00 26.45 2.10
N ILE A 493 -18.81 26.95 2.46
CA ILE A 493 -18.43 28.37 2.43
C ILE A 493 -17.68 28.77 1.14
N GLY A 494 -17.42 27.82 0.24
CA GLY A 494 -16.92 28.08 -1.11
C GLY A 494 -15.40 28.08 -1.25
N ASN A 495 -14.65 27.67 -0.22
CA ASN A 495 -13.20 27.47 -0.36
C ASN A 495 -12.93 26.36 -1.37
N THR A 496 -11.84 26.54 -2.11
CA THR A 496 -11.37 25.51 -3.02
C THR A 496 -10.42 24.59 -2.26
N SER A 497 -10.91 23.40 -1.90
CA SER A 497 -10.08 22.35 -1.33
C SER A 497 -9.81 21.25 -2.36
N ILE A 498 -8.73 20.51 -2.21
CA ILE A 498 -8.50 19.25 -2.92
C ILE A 498 -7.90 18.22 -1.96
N LEU A 499 -8.18 16.94 -2.22
CA LEU A 499 -7.50 15.81 -1.60
C LEU A 499 -6.42 15.31 -2.53
N VAL A 500 -5.26 14.99 -1.98
CA VAL A 500 -4.09 14.56 -2.76
C VAL A 500 -3.46 13.33 -2.15
N CYS A 501 -3.24 12.31 -2.98
CA CYS A 501 -2.36 11.19 -2.67
C CYS A 501 -0.91 11.64 -2.96
N ASP A 502 -0.20 12.03 -1.90
CA ASP A 502 1.16 12.58 -1.90
C ASP A 502 2.11 11.56 -1.27
N PHE A 503 2.75 10.75 -2.12
CA PHE A 503 3.74 9.73 -1.72
C PHE A 503 3.24 8.74 -0.65
N ASP A 504 3.55 9.01 0.62
CA ASP A 504 3.24 8.20 1.80
C ASP A 504 1.99 8.69 2.56
N ARG A 505 1.28 9.69 2.02
CA ARG A 505 0.21 10.43 2.71
C ARG A 505 -1.03 10.67 1.86
N LEU A 506 -2.16 10.82 2.54
CA LEU A 506 -3.34 11.52 2.04
C LEU A 506 -3.41 12.89 2.71
N ILE A 507 -3.37 13.95 1.92
CA ILE A 507 -3.41 15.33 2.40
C ILE A 507 -4.62 16.09 1.87
N LYS A 508 -5.09 17.08 2.62
CA LYS A 508 -6.04 18.09 2.17
C LYS A 508 -5.30 19.41 1.96
N LEU A 509 -5.43 19.98 0.78
CA LEU A 509 -4.89 21.28 0.41
C LEU A 509 -6.05 22.24 0.25
N THR A 510 -5.99 23.40 0.90
CA THR A 510 -7.07 24.41 0.88
C THR A 510 -6.49 25.74 0.45
N ASP A 511 -7.19 26.41 -0.45
CA ASP A 511 -7.05 27.83 -0.77
C ASP A 511 -8.01 28.60 0.16
N THR A 512 -7.47 29.24 1.20
CA THR A 512 -8.28 29.91 2.24
C THR A 512 -8.53 31.40 1.97
N ASP A 513 -7.80 32.02 1.04
CA ASP A 513 -7.93 33.45 0.71
C ASP A 513 -8.54 33.71 -0.68
N GLY A 514 -8.71 32.66 -1.49
CA GLY A 514 -9.34 32.71 -2.81
C GLY A 514 -8.42 33.17 -3.94
N ASP A 515 -7.10 33.23 -3.72
CA ASP A 515 -6.12 33.63 -4.75
C ASP A 515 -5.92 32.56 -5.85
N GLY A 516 -6.48 31.37 -5.65
CA GLY A 516 -6.40 30.24 -6.55
C GLY A 516 -5.25 29.29 -6.25
N LYS A 517 -4.56 29.43 -5.12
CA LYS A 517 -3.47 28.57 -4.65
C LYS A 517 -3.76 28.09 -3.23
N ALA A 518 -3.31 26.87 -2.93
CA ALA A 518 -3.40 26.35 -1.58
C ALA A 518 -2.38 27.03 -0.67
N ASP A 519 -2.86 27.56 0.45
CA ASP A 519 -2.09 28.18 1.52
C ASP A 519 -2.11 27.35 2.81
N ASN A 520 -2.99 26.35 2.88
CA ASN A 520 -3.11 25.45 4.02
C ASN A 520 -2.99 23.97 3.60
N THR A 521 -2.19 23.20 4.35
CA THR A 521 -1.98 21.75 4.16
C THR A 521 -2.30 21.00 5.45
N GLU A 522 -3.21 20.03 5.37
CA GLU A 522 -3.57 19.13 6.46
C GLU A 522 -3.24 17.68 6.08
N VAL A 523 -2.46 16.98 6.92
CA VAL A 523 -2.17 15.54 6.74
C VAL A 523 -3.29 14.73 7.39
N LEU A 524 -4.18 14.18 6.56
CA LEU A 524 -5.31 13.39 7.03
C LEU A 524 -4.87 11.98 7.48
N MET A 525 -3.98 11.36 6.71
CA MET A 525 -3.42 10.02 6.97
C MET A 525 -2.00 9.92 6.40
N SER A 526 -1.18 9.09 7.04
CA SER A 526 0.20 8.74 6.68
C SER A 526 0.42 7.23 6.86
N GLY A 527 1.56 6.72 6.38
CA GLY A 527 1.88 5.29 6.47
C GLY A 527 1.46 4.48 5.23
N PHE A 528 1.15 5.17 4.12
CA PHE A 528 1.01 4.50 2.82
C PHE A 528 2.38 3.99 2.34
N GLY A 529 2.40 2.80 1.74
CA GLY A 529 3.64 2.11 1.37
C GLY A 529 4.39 2.74 0.20
N VAL A 530 5.72 2.75 0.28
CA VAL A 530 6.62 3.40 -0.70
C VAL A 530 7.69 2.49 -1.31
N GLY A 531 7.56 1.17 -1.10
CA GLY A 531 8.54 0.16 -1.51
C GLY A 531 8.71 0.02 -3.03
N ASP A 532 7.69 0.39 -3.81
CA ASP A 532 7.76 0.57 -5.27
C ASP A 532 6.91 1.79 -5.67
N THR A 533 7.56 2.82 -6.20
CA THR A 533 6.91 4.07 -6.62
C THR A 533 5.94 3.91 -7.80
N HIS A 534 5.94 2.77 -8.51
CA HIS A 534 4.91 2.45 -9.50
C HIS A 534 3.57 1.98 -8.89
N GLN A 535 3.54 1.78 -7.57
CA GLN A 535 2.49 1.04 -6.87
C GLN A 535 1.93 1.80 -5.66
N LEU A 536 2.25 3.08 -5.54
CA LEU A 536 1.80 3.96 -4.45
C LEU A 536 0.27 4.06 -4.39
N VAL A 537 -0.23 4.61 -3.30
CA VAL A 537 -1.63 5.01 -3.20
C VAL A 537 -1.98 5.99 -4.31
N ASN A 538 -3.02 5.70 -5.08
CA ASN A 538 -3.34 6.42 -6.32
C ASN A 538 -4.85 6.43 -6.62
N SER A 539 -5.23 7.14 -7.69
CA SER A 539 -6.57 7.13 -8.30
C SER A 539 -7.69 7.37 -7.29
N ILE A 540 -7.66 8.53 -6.63
CA ILE A 540 -8.70 8.91 -5.68
C ILE A 540 -9.97 9.38 -6.41
N SER A 541 -11.15 8.93 -5.95
CA SER A 541 -12.46 9.37 -6.47
C SER A 541 -13.55 9.27 -5.39
N HIS A 542 -14.67 9.99 -5.55
CA HIS A 542 -15.82 9.81 -4.67
C HIS A 542 -16.70 8.64 -5.12
N GLY A 543 -17.08 7.82 -4.15
CA GLY A 543 -18.17 6.88 -4.26
C GLY A 543 -19.54 7.57 -4.21
N PRO A 544 -20.60 6.83 -4.55
CA PRO A 544 -21.98 7.33 -4.56
C PRO A 544 -22.54 7.64 -3.17
N ASP A 545 -21.89 7.12 -2.13
CA ASP A 545 -22.21 7.27 -0.71
C ASP A 545 -21.39 8.37 -0.01
N GLY A 546 -20.62 9.16 -0.78
CA GLY A 546 -19.75 10.21 -0.26
C GLY A 546 -18.43 9.72 0.35
N THR A 547 -18.16 8.41 0.33
CA THR A 547 -16.84 7.89 0.71
C THR A 547 -15.82 8.10 -0.40
N LEU A 548 -14.55 8.20 -0.03
CA LEU A 548 -13.44 8.29 -0.97
C LEU A 548 -12.90 6.90 -1.27
N TRP A 549 -12.58 6.63 -2.53
CA TRP A 549 -12.01 5.37 -2.98
C TRP A 549 -10.59 5.62 -3.47
N MET A 550 -9.66 4.73 -3.10
CA MET A 550 -8.25 4.79 -3.48
C MET A 550 -7.75 3.40 -3.85
N SER A 551 -6.70 3.33 -4.67
CA SER A 551 -6.08 2.10 -5.13
C SER A 551 -4.61 2.00 -4.71
N GLN A 552 -4.06 0.79 -4.68
CA GLN A 552 -2.65 0.53 -4.40
C GLN A 552 -2.17 -0.77 -5.09
N GLY A 553 -0.87 -0.84 -5.40
CA GLY A 553 -0.20 -2.06 -5.89
C GLY A 553 0.47 -2.93 -4.82
N LEU A 554 1.13 -4.00 -5.25
CA LEU A 554 1.60 -5.13 -4.44
C LEU A 554 2.77 -4.82 -3.47
N HIS A 555 3.69 -3.95 -3.85
CA HIS A 555 4.95 -3.65 -3.17
C HIS A 555 4.91 -2.32 -2.41
N ALA A 556 3.75 -1.66 -2.37
CA ALA A 556 3.45 -0.66 -1.37
C ALA A 556 2.79 -1.41 -0.20
N ILE A 557 3.46 -1.49 0.94
CA ILE A 557 2.88 -2.07 2.15
C ILE A 557 2.32 -0.92 3.00
N THR A 558 1.00 -0.83 3.09
CA THR A 558 0.33 0.25 3.81
C THR A 558 -0.08 -0.17 5.20
N ARG A 559 0.27 0.65 6.20
CA ARG A 559 -0.26 0.59 7.56
C ARG A 559 -0.53 2.01 8.06
N VAL A 560 -1.78 2.30 8.37
CA VAL A 560 -2.23 3.64 8.76
C VAL A 560 -2.80 3.57 10.17
N GLU A 561 -2.36 4.49 11.05
CA GLU A 561 -3.01 4.72 12.34
C GLU A 561 -4.28 5.53 12.14
N THR A 562 -5.40 5.09 12.71
CA THR A 562 -6.67 5.83 12.69
C THR A 562 -7.25 5.92 14.10
N PRO A 563 -8.17 6.87 14.37
CA PRO A 563 -8.95 6.91 15.61
C PRO A 563 -9.76 5.64 15.89
N ARG A 564 -9.83 4.69 14.95
CA ARG A 564 -10.52 3.40 15.07
C ARG A 564 -9.56 2.21 15.15
N GLY A 565 -8.26 2.47 15.21
CA GLY A 565 -7.20 1.45 15.22
C GLY A 565 -6.36 1.45 13.95
N ILE A 566 -5.41 0.54 13.90
CA ILE A 566 -4.49 0.38 12.77
C ILE A 566 -5.20 -0.34 11.63
N VAL A 567 -5.11 0.22 10.43
CA VAL A 567 -5.63 -0.37 9.19
C VAL A 567 -4.45 -0.76 8.31
N SER A 568 -4.50 -1.96 7.72
CA SER A 568 -3.41 -2.47 6.88
C SER A 568 -3.90 -2.93 5.51
N LEU A 569 -3.13 -2.60 4.47
CA LEU A 569 -3.26 -3.17 3.13
C LEU A 569 -1.88 -3.71 2.72
N PRO A 570 -1.59 -4.99 3.00
CA PRO A 570 -0.24 -5.56 2.89
C PRO A 570 0.17 -5.91 1.45
N LYS A 571 -0.75 -5.81 0.49
CA LYS A 571 -0.54 -6.10 -0.93
C LYS A 571 -1.35 -5.11 -1.78
N SER A 572 -1.70 -5.46 -3.01
CA SER A 572 -2.55 -4.66 -3.88
C SER A 572 -4.03 -4.77 -3.51
N GLY A 573 -4.77 -3.69 -3.67
CA GLY A 573 -6.20 -3.68 -3.41
C GLY A 573 -6.80 -2.28 -3.48
N LEU A 574 -8.01 -2.17 -2.94
CA LEU A 574 -8.76 -0.92 -2.84
C LEU A 574 -8.91 -0.51 -1.38
N MET A 575 -9.02 0.79 -1.15
CA MET A 575 -9.37 1.35 0.15
C MET A 575 -10.56 2.29 0.00
N ARG A 576 -11.50 2.21 0.94
CA ARG A 576 -12.63 3.14 1.06
C ARG A 576 -12.49 3.93 2.36
N TYR A 577 -12.52 5.26 2.27
CA TYR A 577 -12.38 6.17 3.40
C TYR A 577 -13.64 7.03 3.57
N ASP A 578 -14.30 6.88 4.72
CA ASP A 578 -15.33 7.82 5.17
C ASP A 578 -14.65 9.01 5.86
N LEU A 579 -14.63 10.15 5.18
CA LEU A 579 -13.97 11.37 5.63
C LEU A 579 -14.59 11.94 6.92
N LYS A 580 -15.92 11.84 7.08
CA LYS A 580 -16.65 12.39 8.24
C LYS A 580 -16.47 11.53 9.49
N ASN A 581 -16.50 10.20 9.31
CA ASN A 581 -16.45 9.22 10.41
C ASN A 581 -15.07 8.59 10.63
N GLN A 582 -14.06 9.05 9.89
CA GLN A 582 -12.66 8.62 9.97
C GLN A 582 -12.52 7.10 9.90
N ARG A 583 -13.27 6.47 8.98
CA ARG A 583 -13.30 5.02 8.81
C ARG A 583 -12.63 4.64 7.50
N LEU A 584 -11.40 4.14 7.58
CA LEU A 584 -10.67 3.55 6.46
C LEU A 584 -10.94 2.04 6.41
N GLN A 585 -11.32 1.52 5.25
CA GLN A 585 -11.62 0.11 5.04
C GLN A 585 -10.76 -0.44 3.89
N PRO A 586 -9.89 -1.43 4.14
CA PRO A 586 -9.11 -2.09 3.10
C PRO A 586 -9.89 -3.28 2.53
N PHE A 587 -9.83 -3.46 1.22
CA PHE A 587 -10.44 -4.60 0.52
C PHE A 587 -9.37 -5.42 -0.19
N PHE A 588 -9.67 -6.71 -0.39
CA PHE A 588 -8.81 -7.73 -0.99
C PHE A 588 -7.52 -8.07 -0.21
N GLN A 589 -6.87 -7.12 0.45
CA GLN A 589 -5.75 -7.35 1.38
C GLN A 589 -4.78 -8.43 0.87
N TYR A 590 -4.64 -9.57 1.58
CA TYR A 590 -3.72 -10.63 1.18
C TYR A 590 -4.11 -11.38 -0.11
N GLY A 591 -5.38 -11.36 -0.48
CA GLY A 591 -5.93 -11.99 -1.68
C GLY A 591 -5.70 -11.19 -2.95
N LYS A 592 -5.56 -9.87 -2.89
CA LYS A 592 -5.30 -8.98 -4.04
C LYS A 592 -6.43 -8.93 -5.09
N ALA A 593 -6.52 -7.79 -5.80
CA ALA A 593 -7.41 -7.58 -6.94
C ALA A 593 -6.64 -7.13 -8.18
N GLY A 594 -5.87 -8.05 -8.76
CA GLY A 594 -4.75 -7.66 -9.64
C GLY A 594 -3.54 -7.21 -8.83
N HIS A 595 -2.40 -6.85 -9.46
CA HIS A 595 -1.17 -6.54 -8.72
C HIS A 595 -0.80 -5.06 -8.69
N ASN A 596 -1.40 -4.25 -9.55
CA ASN A 596 -1.18 -2.81 -9.56
C ASN A 596 -2.52 -2.13 -9.86
N CYS A 597 -3.36 -1.92 -8.84
CA CYS A 597 -4.67 -1.31 -9.03
C CYS A 597 -4.52 0.17 -9.43
N TRP A 598 -5.25 0.58 -10.46
CA TRP A 598 -5.29 1.94 -11.00
C TRP A 598 -6.70 2.24 -11.51
N GLY A 599 -7.37 3.20 -10.87
CA GLY A 599 -8.72 3.66 -11.23
C GLY A 599 -9.85 2.85 -10.60
N VAL A 600 -10.86 3.57 -10.10
CA VAL A 600 -12.16 3.04 -9.65
C VAL A 600 -13.27 3.90 -10.25
N ALA A 601 -14.27 3.26 -10.85
CA ALA A 601 -15.45 3.93 -11.40
C ALA A 601 -16.76 3.25 -10.99
N PHE A 602 -17.85 4.01 -11.05
CA PHE A 602 -19.19 3.57 -10.70
C PHE A 602 -20.15 3.80 -11.86
N ASP A 603 -20.98 2.82 -12.18
CA ASP A 603 -22.04 2.97 -13.18
C ASP A 603 -23.26 3.75 -12.65
N ASP A 604 -24.30 3.89 -13.46
CA ASP A 604 -25.55 4.57 -13.08
C ASP A 604 -26.37 3.83 -12.01
N TYR A 605 -25.96 2.60 -11.65
CA TYR A 605 -26.53 1.81 -10.57
C TYR A 605 -25.57 1.67 -9.39
N PHE A 606 -24.51 2.48 -9.35
CA PHE A 606 -23.54 2.54 -8.25
C PHE A 606 -22.72 1.26 -8.07
N GLN A 607 -22.55 0.50 -9.14
CA GLN A 607 -21.78 -0.73 -9.15
C GLN A 607 -20.29 -0.41 -9.31
N PRO A 608 -19.39 -0.90 -8.43
CA PRO A 608 -17.98 -0.53 -8.44
C PRO A 608 -17.15 -1.38 -9.39
N PHE A 609 -16.32 -0.73 -10.20
CA PHE A 609 -15.36 -1.35 -11.12
C PHE A 609 -13.98 -0.77 -10.89
N HIS A 610 -12.94 -1.59 -11.03
CA HIS A 610 -11.55 -1.11 -10.98
C HIS A 610 -10.68 -1.75 -12.07
N LYS A 611 -9.58 -1.08 -12.39
CA LYS A 611 -8.58 -1.59 -13.33
C LYS A 611 -7.27 -1.94 -12.62
N SER A 612 -6.50 -2.85 -13.23
CA SER A 612 -5.17 -3.21 -12.77
C SER A 612 -4.16 -2.97 -13.89
N GLY A 613 -3.24 -2.02 -13.69
CA GLY A 613 -2.26 -1.58 -14.67
C GLY A 613 -1.18 -2.63 -15.00
N ASP A 614 -1.00 -3.67 -14.19
CA ASP A 614 -0.01 -4.72 -14.48
C ASP A 614 -0.47 -5.74 -15.53
N ARG A 615 -1.77 -5.76 -15.87
CA ARG A 615 -2.42 -6.78 -16.71
C ARG A 615 -3.42 -6.17 -17.69
N ILE A 616 -3.93 -7.01 -18.59
CA ILE A 616 -5.19 -6.75 -19.31
C ILE A 616 -6.37 -6.60 -18.32
N ALA A 617 -6.22 -7.19 -17.13
CA ALA A 617 -7.27 -7.36 -16.15
C ALA A 617 -7.89 -6.05 -15.63
N GLY A 618 -9.20 -6.13 -15.40
CA GLY A 618 -9.96 -5.27 -14.51
C GLY A 618 -11.16 -6.06 -14.00
N TYR A 619 -11.87 -5.50 -13.05
CA TYR A 619 -12.62 -6.30 -12.10
C TYR A 619 -13.92 -5.61 -11.69
N TYR A 620 -14.98 -6.39 -11.56
CA TYR A 620 -16.15 -5.98 -10.82
C TYR A 620 -15.79 -6.12 -9.35
N SER A 621 -15.73 -5.01 -8.60
CA SER A 621 -15.10 -5.02 -7.28
C SER A 621 -15.93 -5.72 -6.22
N LEU A 622 -17.28 -5.68 -6.35
CA LEU A 622 -18.22 -6.08 -5.31
C LEU A 622 -17.90 -7.42 -4.61
N PRO A 623 -17.63 -8.53 -5.32
CA PRO A 623 -17.41 -9.82 -4.66
C PRO A 623 -16.23 -9.85 -3.68
N GLY A 624 -15.25 -8.95 -3.83
CA GLY A 624 -14.11 -8.82 -2.93
C GLY A 624 -14.24 -7.74 -1.86
N LEU A 625 -15.39 -7.08 -1.75
CA LEU A 625 -15.65 -6.04 -0.76
C LEU A 625 -16.15 -6.58 0.60
N GLY A 626 -16.05 -7.89 0.84
CA GLY A 626 -16.42 -8.51 2.12
C GLY A 626 -15.42 -8.19 3.24
N ALA A 627 -15.83 -8.40 4.50
CA ALA A 627 -15.07 -8.03 5.71
C ALA A 627 -13.84 -8.90 6.04
N ILE A 628 -13.46 -9.85 5.18
CA ILE A 628 -12.37 -10.80 5.47
C ILE A 628 -10.98 -10.14 5.31
N GLU A 629 -10.07 -10.40 6.25
CA GLU A 629 -8.69 -9.90 6.19
C GLU A 629 -7.79 -10.74 5.27
N THR A 630 -7.99 -12.05 5.24
CA THR A 630 -7.22 -13.00 4.42
C THR A 630 -8.11 -13.68 3.35
N PRO A 631 -8.64 -12.93 2.37
CA PRO A 631 -9.43 -13.52 1.31
C PRO A 631 -8.58 -14.39 0.39
N ASP A 632 -9.23 -15.28 -0.36
CA ASP A 632 -8.59 -15.92 -1.51
C ASP A 632 -8.29 -14.91 -2.62
N GLU A 633 -7.38 -15.26 -3.54
CA GLU A 633 -7.08 -14.38 -4.66
C GLU A 633 -8.27 -14.18 -5.60
N TYR A 634 -8.56 -12.92 -5.93
CA TYR A 634 -9.72 -12.56 -6.74
C TYR A 634 -9.52 -12.84 -8.25
N ALA A 635 -8.28 -13.08 -8.70
CA ALA A 635 -7.98 -13.33 -10.10
C ALA A 635 -8.77 -14.51 -10.73
N GLY A 636 -9.27 -15.44 -9.90
CA GLY A 636 -10.08 -16.58 -10.34
C GLY A 636 -11.49 -16.24 -10.87
N THR A 637 -12.01 -15.03 -10.68
CA THR A 637 -13.37 -14.64 -11.12
C THR A 637 -13.45 -14.11 -12.56
N HIS A 638 -12.37 -14.25 -13.33
CA HIS A 638 -12.13 -13.72 -14.69
C HIS A 638 -11.96 -12.18 -14.76
N SER A 639 -11.09 -11.76 -15.68
CA SER A 639 -10.97 -10.36 -16.09
C SER A 639 -12.27 -9.89 -16.76
N LEU A 640 -12.74 -8.70 -16.42
CA LEU A 640 -13.82 -8.02 -17.13
C LEU A 640 -13.42 -7.59 -18.53
N PHE A 641 -12.20 -7.07 -18.69
CA PHE A 641 -11.78 -6.36 -19.89
C PHE A 641 -11.08 -7.28 -20.88
N ASP A 642 -11.50 -7.17 -22.14
CA ASP A 642 -10.91 -7.83 -23.31
C ASP A 642 -9.95 -6.88 -24.05
N SER A 643 -9.02 -6.26 -23.31
CA SER A 643 -7.96 -5.44 -23.92
C SER A 643 -6.84 -6.35 -24.45
N PRO A 644 -6.25 -6.09 -25.61
CA PRO A 644 -5.17 -6.93 -26.15
C PRO A 644 -3.87 -6.82 -25.35
N LEU A 645 -3.66 -5.69 -24.67
CA LEU A 645 -2.45 -5.34 -23.92
C LEU A 645 -2.84 -4.71 -22.57
N LYS A 646 -1.82 -4.45 -21.73
CA LYS A 646 -2.04 -3.81 -20.42
C LYS A 646 -2.72 -2.46 -20.57
N SER A 647 -3.71 -2.22 -19.73
CA SER A 647 -4.46 -0.99 -19.63
C SER A 647 -4.68 -0.66 -18.17
N ASN A 648 -4.84 0.62 -17.87
CA ASN A 648 -5.11 1.13 -16.53
C ASN A 648 -6.28 2.12 -16.62
N SER A 649 -6.68 2.68 -15.47
CA SER A 649 -7.75 3.67 -15.31
C SER A 649 -9.10 3.25 -15.90
N VAL A 650 -10.17 3.82 -15.37
CA VAL A 650 -11.51 3.59 -15.90
C VAL A 650 -12.38 4.76 -15.53
N ASP A 651 -13.15 5.25 -16.50
CA ASP A 651 -14.32 6.09 -16.30
C ASP A 651 -15.47 5.54 -17.16
N ILE A 652 -16.68 6.06 -17.04
CA ILE A 652 -17.85 5.54 -17.72
C ILE A 652 -18.62 6.65 -18.42
N VAL A 653 -18.85 6.46 -19.71
CA VAL A 653 -19.54 7.42 -20.57
C VAL A 653 -21.00 7.57 -20.13
N GLY A 654 -21.42 8.81 -19.90
CA GLY A 654 -22.78 9.15 -19.51
C GLY A 654 -23.10 10.59 -19.89
N THR A 655 -23.14 10.88 -21.18
CA THR A 655 -23.31 12.23 -21.70
C THR A 655 -23.99 12.27 -23.06
N LYS A 656 -24.86 13.26 -23.30
CA LYS A 656 -25.50 13.45 -24.61
C LYS A 656 -24.56 13.92 -25.72
N ALA A 657 -23.36 14.38 -25.39
CA ALA A 657 -22.33 14.73 -26.40
C ALA A 657 -21.66 13.51 -27.04
N MET A 658 -22.02 12.30 -26.61
CA MET A 658 -21.53 11.04 -27.18
C MET A 658 -22.69 10.23 -27.77
N PRO A 659 -22.44 9.42 -28.82
CA PRO A 659 -23.45 8.56 -29.43
C PRO A 659 -24.20 7.69 -28.41
N ALA A 660 -25.49 7.47 -28.66
CA ALA A 660 -26.37 6.72 -27.75
C ALA A 660 -25.89 5.28 -27.48
N ASN A 661 -25.20 4.66 -28.44
CA ASN A 661 -24.63 3.33 -28.28
C ASN A 661 -23.37 3.29 -27.39
N LEU A 662 -22.82 4.43 -26.99
CA LEU A 662 -21.67 4.50 -26.07
C LEU A 662 -22.08 4.76 -24.61
N GLN A 663 -23.35 5.09 -24.34
CA GLN A 663 -23.80 5.37 -22.98
C GLN A 663 -23.63 4.12 -22.09
N GLY A 664 -23.05 4.31 -20.91
CA GLY A 664 -22.69 3.24 -19.98
C GLY A 664 -21.43 2.45 -20.37
N ALA A 665 -20.74 2.78 -21.45
CA ALA A 665 -19.48 2.14 -21.81
C ALA A 665 -18.34 2.58 -20.88
N ALA A 666 -17.47 1.64 -20.51
CA ALA A 666 -16.20 1.95 -19.88
C ALA A 666 -15.24 2.61 -20.89
N PHE A 667 -14.61 3.69 -20.46
CA PHE A 667 -13.51 4.36 -21.13
C PHE A 667 -12.22 4.06 -20.35
N ILE A 668 -11.18 3.55 -21.02
CA ILE A 668 -9.95 3.09 -20.37
C ILE A 668 -8.67 3.56 -21.08
N GLY A 669 -7.60 3.74 -20.30
CA GLY A 669 -6.26 4.11 -20.78
C GLY A 669 -5.41 2.88 -21.16
N GLY A 670 -5.14 2.71 -22.45
CA GLY A 670 -4.28 1.65 -22.99
C GLY A 670 -2.81 2.03 -22.98
N TYR A 671 -2.25 2.41 -21.82
CA TYR A 671 -0.89 2.96 -21.72
C TYR A 671 0.19 2.08 -22.38
N TYR A 672 0.10 0.75 -22.31
CA TYR A 672 1.08 -0.14 -22.94
C TYR A 672 0.88 -0.26 -24.44
N GLY A 673 -0.38 -0.27 -24.89
CA GLY A 673 -0.78 -0.41 -26.28
C GLY A 673 -0.85 0.90 -27.07
N ASN A 674 -0.60 2.04 -26.43
CA ASN A 674 -0.69 3.37 -27.04
C ASN A 674 -2.12 3.65 -27.58
N THR A 675 -3.14 3.19 -26.86
CA THR A 675 -4.55 3.31 -27.23
C THR A 675 -5.37 3.96 -26.13
N VAL A 676 -6.54 4.49 -26.50
CA VAL A 676 -7.67 4.62 -25.58
C VAL A 676 -8.79 3.75 -26.10
N ASP A 677 -9.51 3.07 -25.21
CA ASP A 677 -10.49 2.04 -25.59
C ASP A 677 -11.83 2.26 -24.92
N LEU A 678 -12.91 1.95 -25.65
CA LEU A 678 -14.28 1.93 -25.16
C LEU A 678 -14.81 0.49 -25.11
N HIS A 679 -15.40 0.10 -23.99
CA HIS A 679 -15.89 -1.25 -23.72
C HIS A 679 -17.32 -1.23 -23.19
N ARG A 680 -18.18 -2.12 -23.71
CA ARG A 680 -19.55 -2.31 -23.22
C ARG A 680 -19.57 -3.30 -22.08
N PHE A 681 -20.19 -2.95 -20.95
CA PHE A 681 -20.51 -3.94 -19.91
C PHE A 681 -21.68 -4.82 -20.36
N VAL A 682 -21.55 -6.12 -20.13
CA VAL A 682 -22.57 -7.12 -20.41
C VAL A 682 -22.79 -7.96 -19.16
N ASP A 683 -24.03 -8.12 -18.73
CA ASP A 683 -24.37 -8.92 -17.56
C ASP A 683 -23.90 -10.38 -17.75
N ASP A 684 -23.28 -10.94 -16.70
CA ASP A 684 -22.81 -12.33 -16.63
C ASP A 684 -23.13 -12.89 -15.23
N GLY A 685 -24.36 -13.39 -15.05
CA GLY A 685 -24.88 -13.83 -13.75
C GLY A 685 -24.99 -12.67 -12.75
N ALA A 686 -24.37 -12.82 -11.57
CA ALA A 686 -24.28 -11.79 -10.55
C ALA A 686 -23.35 -10.62 -10.96
N GLY A 687 -22.37 -10.90 -11.82
CA GLY A 687 -21.33 -9.95 -12.24
C GLY A 687 -21.46 -9.54 -13.70
N PHE A 688 -20.31 -9.41 -14.35
CA PHE A 688 -20.19 -8.85 -15.70
C PHE A 688 -19.08 -9.52 -16.51
N LYS A 689 -19.17 -9.35 -17.83
CA LYS A 689 -18.05 -9.36 -18.78
C LYS A 689 -18.05 -8.04 -19.56
N THR A 690 -17.05 -7.79 -20.39
CA THR A 690 -17.09 -6.66 -21.33
C THR A 690 -16.81 -7.08 -22.77
N GLU A 691 -17.28 -6.24 -23.69
CA GLU A 691 -17.03 -6.36 -25.13
C GLU A 691 -16.42 -5.06 -25.64
N ARG A 692 -15.27 -5.13 -26.33
CA ARG A 692 -14.62 -3.93 -26.89
C ARG A 692 -15.47 -3.35 -28.02
N ILE A 693 -15.73 -2.04 -27.96
CA ILE A 693 -16.54 -1.31 -28.95
C ILE A 693 -15.62 -0.72 -30.02
N VAL A 694 -14.73 0.18 -29.62
CA VAL A 694 -13.86 0.95 -30.52
C VAL A 694 -12.66 1.50 -29.74
N SER A 695 -11.57 1.80 -30.45
CA SER A 695 -10.47 2.61 -29.94
C SER A 695 -10.55 4.00 -30.55
N PRO A 696 -11.03 5.03 -29.84
CA PRO A 696 -11.06 6.38 -30.38
C PRO A 696 -9.69 6.87 -30.87
N ILE A 697 -8.61 6.47 -30.19
CA ILE A 697 -7.23 6.75 -30.57
C ILE A 697 -6.43 5.45 -30.58
N ILE A 698 -5.68 5.24 -31.67
CA ILE A 698 -4.54 4.33 -31.72
C ILE A 698 -3.33 5.15 -32.19
N SER A 699 -2.29 5.25 -31.39
CA SER A 699 -1.06 5.97 -31.75
C SER A 699 0.01 5.01 -32.26
N SER A 700 0.76 5.41 -33.28
CA SER A 700 2.01 4.74 -33.68
C SER A 700 3.22 5.15 -32.82
N SER A 701 3.09 6.23 -32.03
CA SER A 701 4.09 6.68 -31.08
C SER A 701 4.15 5.76 -29.86
N LYS A 702 5.36 5.36 -29.50
CA LYS A 702 5.63 4.66 -28.22
C LYS A 702 5.71 5.62 -27.04
N ALA A 703 5.62 6.93 -27.27
CA ALA A 703 5.62 7.94 -26.21
C ALA A 703 4.21 8.23 -25.69
N PHE A 704 3.15 8.04 -26.50
CA PHE A 704 1.76 8.24 -26.07
C PHE A 704 1.35 7.20 -25.02
N ARG A 705 1.21 7.60 -23.76
CA ARG A 705 0.91 6.75 -22.60
C ARG A 705 -0.30 7.30 -21.84
N PRO A 706 -1.55 7.04 -22.29
CA PRO A 706 -2.74 7.42 -21.55
C PRO A 706 -2.82 6.60 -20.26
N VAL A 707 -2.52 7.24 -19.12
CA VAL A 707 -2.46 6.58 -17.80
C VAL A 707 -3.68 6.87 -16.94
N ASP A 708 -4.47 7.87 -17.30
CA ASP A 708 -5.74 8.20 -16.67
C ASP A 708 -6.75 8.72 -17.69
N VAL A 709 -8.04 8.60 -17.38
CA VAL A 709 -9.13 8.96 -18.28
C VAL A 709 -10.29 9.58 -17.51
N SER A 710 -11.01 10.51 -18.12
CA SER A 710 -12.18 11.14 -17.50
C SER A 710 -13.18 11.64 -18.54
N VAL A 711 -14.47 11.68 -18.19
CA VAL A 711 -15.50 12.42 -18.94
C VAL A 711 -15.63 13.83 -18.38
N GLY A 712 -15.43 14.84 -19.22
CA GLY A 712 -15.40 16.25 -18.82
C GLY A 712 -16.79 16.91 -18.71
N PRO A 713 -16.83 18.15 -18.19
CA PRO A 713 -18.05 18.94 -18.01
C PRO A 713 -18.77 19.27 -19.32
N ASP A 714 -18.03 19.29 -20.42
CA ASP A 714 -18.53 19.55 -21.78
C ASP A 714 -19.01 18.26 -22.49
N GLY A 715 -18.94 17.12 -21.82
CA GLY A 715 -19.31 15.81 -22.34
C GLY A 715 -18.26 15.15 -23.25
N ALA A 716 -17.08 15.76 -23.41
CA ALA A 716 -15.98 15.14 -24.14
C ALA A 716 -15.26 14.08 -23.27
N LEU A 717 -14.55 13.16 -23.93
CA LEU A 717 -13.67 12.21 -23.26
C LEU A 717 -12.25 12.79 -23.20
N TYR A 718 -11.60 12.69 -22.04
CA TYR A 718 -10.27 13.23 -21.81
C TYR A 718 -9.28 12.11 -21.48
N ALA A 719 -8.10 12.15 -22.08
CA ALA A 719 -7.00 11.23 -21.80
C ALA A 719 -5.80 11.97 -21.23
N CYS A 720 -5.34 11.51 -20.06
CA CYS A 720 -4.16 11.98 -19.37
C CYS A 720 -2.94 11.22 -19.89
N ASP A 721 -2.18 11.85 -20.78
CA ASP A 721 -1.01 11.27 -21.43
C ASP A 721 0.26 11.61 -20.63
N TRP A 722 0.77 10.60 -19.94
CA TRP A 722 2.02 10.66 -19.16
C TRP A 722 3.26 10.97 -20.02
N PHE A 723 3.14 10.71 -21.34
CA PHE A 723 4.15 10.88 -22.36
C PHE A 723 5.52 10.30 -21.99
N ASN A 724 5.77 9.03 -22.27
CA ASN A 724 7.08 8.44 -21.99
C ASN A 724 7.42 7.25 -22.88
N ALA A 725 8.66 7.24 -23.38
CA ALA A 725 9.19 6.13 -24.16
C ALA A 725 9.44 4.89 -23.29
N VAL A 726 9.83 5.10 -22.03
CA VAL A 726 10.09 4.04 -21.05
C VAL A 726 8.90 3.89 -20.11
N ILE A 727 8.34 2.69 -20.06
CA ILE A 727 7.07 2.43 -19.37
C ILE A 727 7.26 2.16 -17.89
N GLY A 728 8.32 1.44 -17.50
CA GLY A 728 8.51 1.14 -16.08
C GLY A 728 9.85 0.55 -15.67
N HIS A 729 9.90 0.03 -14.44
CA HIS A 729 11.14 -0.34 -13.76
C HIS A 729 11.93 -1.48 -14.44
N TYR A 730 11.29 -2.44 -15.10
CA TYR A 730 12.00 -3.61 -15.66
C TYR A 730 12.83 -3.33 -16.92
N GLN A 731 12.44 -2.33 -17.70
CA GLN A 731 12.98 -2.12 -19.05
C GLN A 731 14.31 -1.37 -19.05
N ALA A 732 14.50 -0.47 -18.09
CA ALA A 732 15.61 0.48 -18.11
C ALA A 732 15.92 1.02 -16.71
N SER A 733 17.17 1.43 -16.53
CA SER A 733 17.63 2.18 -15.36
C SER A 733 16.73 3.37 -15.05
N TYR A 734 16.62 3.74 -13.77
CA TYR A 734 15.99 4.99 -13.32
C TYR A 734 16.63 6.25 -13.96
N ALA A 735 17.87 6.13 -14.44
CA ALA A 735 18.65 7.18 -15.05
C ALA A 735 18.72 7.12 -16.58
N ASP A 736 17.94 6.25 -17.23
CA ASP A 736 17.90 6.14 -18.69
C ASP A 736 17.40 7.47 -19.31
N PRO A 737 18.12 8.04 -20.30
CA PRO A 737 17.81 9.36 -20.87
C PRO A 737 16.52 9.40 -21.68
N ARG A 738 15.95 8.24 -22.01
CA ARG A 738 14.63 8.14 -22.65
C ARG A 738 13.49 8.32 -21.66
N ARG A 739 13.77 8.32 -20.34
CA ARG A 739 12.81 8.71 -19.31
C ARG A 739 12.67 10.23 -19.34
N ASP A 740 11.62 10.68 -20.02
CA ASP A 740 11.24 12.08 -19.94
C ASP A 740 10.84 12.45 -18.50
N ARG A 741 10.92 13.73 -18.13
CA ARG A 741 10.52 14.27 -16.81
C ARG A 741 9.75 15.59 -16.89
N SER A 742 9.67 16.20 -18.06
CA SER A 742 9.18 17.58 -18.21
C SER A 742 7.96 17.70 -19.11
N HIS A 743 7.55 16.64 -19.80
CA HIS A 743 6.45 16.70 -20.75
C HIS A 743 5.28 15.82 -20.33
N GLY A 744 4.12 16.10 -20.91
CA GLY A 744 2.86 15.41 -20.68
C GLY A 744 1.75 16.16 -21.41
N ARG A 745 0.68 15.47 -21.78
CA ARG A 745 -0.44 16.09 -22.51
C ARG A 745 -1.79 15.67 -21.93
N ILE A 746 -2.77 16.54 -22.09
CA ILE A 746 -4.18 16.22 -21.92
C ILE A 746 -4.83 16.28 -23.31
N TRP A 747 -5.37 15.15 -23.75
CA TRP A 747 -6.07 15.03 -25.04
C TRP A 747 -7.57 15.03 -24.83
N ARG A 748 -8.30 15.75 -25.67
CA ARG A 748 -9.76 15.83 -25.67
C ARG A 748 -10.31 15.14 -26.91
N ILE A 749 -11.34 14.30 -26.73
CA ILE A 749 -11.96 13.48 -27.76
C ILE A 749 -13.47 13.79 -27.79
N THR A 750 -13.98 14.17 -28.97
CA THR A 750 -15.40 14.47 -29.21
C THR A 750 -16.01 13.58 -30.29
N ALA A 751 -17.33 13.54 -30.35
CA ALA A 751 -18.05 12.89 -31.45
C ALA A 751 -18.42 13.91 -32.54
N LYS A 752 -18.17 13.55 -33.80
CA LYS A 752 -18.44 14.39 -34.98
C LYS A 752 -19.93 14.75 -35.08
N GLY A 753 -20.22 16.03 -35.28
CA GLY A 753 -21.57 16.52 -35.49
C GLY A 753 -22.47 16.47 -34.24
N MET A 754 -21.93 16.13 -33.07
CA MET A 754 -22.65 16.19 -31.80
C MET A 754 -22.27 17.48 -31.05
N PRO A 755 -23.25 18.25 -30.54
CA PRO A 755 -22.97 19.45 -29.77
C PRO A 755 -22.33 19.09 -28.42
N THR A 756 -21.48 19.98 -27.92
CA THR A 756 -20.96 19.90 -26.55
C THR A 756 -22.05 20.20 -25.53
N VAL A 757 -21.83 19.75 -24.30
CA VAL A 757 -22.67 20.04 -23.15
C VAL A 757 -22.26 21.38 -22.55
N LYS A 758 -23.24 22.19 -22.15
CA LYS A 758 -23.00 23.34 -21.28
C LYS A 758 -23.33 22.95 -19.85
N GLN A 759 -22.32 22.93 -18.99
CA GLN A 759 -22.51 22.65 -17.56
C GLN A 759 -23.34 23.76 -16.88
N PRO A 760 -24.22 23.42 -15.93
CA PRO A 760 -24.85 24.39 -15.05
C PRO A 760 -23.87 24.95 -14.02
N ASP A 761 -24.13 26.14 -13.49
CA ASP A 761 -23.42 26.67 -12.32
C ASP A 761 -23.93 25.97 -11.05
N LEU A 762 -23.37 24.80 -10.77
CA LEU A 762 -23.78 23.97 -9.63
C LEU A 762 -23.41 24.59 -8.29
N VAL A 763 -22.34 25.39 -8.23
CA VAL A 763 -21.81 25.91 -6.96
C VAL A 763 -22.76 26.93 -6.33
N SER A 764 -23.46 27.72 -7.16
CA SER A 764 -24.44 28.71 -6.70
C SER A 764 -25.83 28.15 -6.39
N MET A 765 -26.08 26.88 -6.71
CA MET A 765 -27.39 26.24 -6.50
C MET A 765 -27.68 25.95 -5.03
N SER A 766 -28.96 26.10 -4.66
CA SER A 766 -29.49 25.65 -3.37
C SER A 766 -29.49 24.12 -3.27
N GLU A 767 -29.63 23.56 -2.06
CA GLU A 767 -29.74 22.11 -1.89
C GLU A 767 -30.92 21.53 -2.69
N SER A 768 -32.05 22.24 -2.76
CA SER A 768 -33.22 21.83 -3.56
C SER A 768 -32.93 21.81 -5.07
N ASP A 769 -32.18 22.79 -5.56
CA ASP A 769 -31.79 22.85 -6.98
C ASP A 769 -30.78 21.75 -7.30
N LEU A 770 -29.83 21.48 -6.40
CA LEU A 770 -28.87 20.37 -6.54
C LEU A 770 -29.58 19.01 -6.56
N PHE A 771 -30.59 18.79 -5.72
CA PHE A 771 -31.43 17.58 -5.80
C PHE A 771 -32.15 17.45 -7.15
N THR A 772 -32.56 18.58 -7.75
CA THR A 772 -33.13 18.56 -9.11
C THR A 772 -32.11 18.12 -10.16
N GLN A 773 -30.83 18.51 -10.01
CA GLN A 773 -29.74 18.11 -10.89
C GLN A 773 -29.41 16.60 -10.83
N LEU A 774 -29.86 15.87 -9.80
CA LEU A 774 -29.78 14.40 -9.76
C LEU A 774 -30.61 13.73 -10.88
N GLY A 775 -31.53 14.46 -11.51
CA GLY A 775 -32.25 14.02 -12.72
C GLY A 775 -31.55 14.35 -14.04
N SER A 776 -30.38 15.00 -14.02
CA SER A 776 -29.66 15.39 -15.23
C SER A 776 -29.31 14.17 -16.09
N PRO A 777 -29.40 14.24 -17.43
CA PRO A 777 -28.89 13.18 -18.31
C PRO A 777 -27.36 13.06 -18.25
N GLU A 778 -26.67 14.13 -17.88
CA GLU A 778 -25.21 14.19 -17.84
C GLU A 778 -24.71 13.63 -16.51
N ARG A 779 -23.99 12.50 -16.58
CA ARG A 779 -23.44 11.82 -15.40
C ARG A 779 -22.49 12.74 -14.62
N TRP A 780 -21.68 13.54 -15.31
CA TRP A 780 -20.84 14.54 -14.68
C TRP A 780 -21.65 15.50 -13.81
N THR A 781 -22.79 16.00 -14.31
CA THR A 781 -23.66 16.90 -13.54
C THR A 781 -24.23 16.22 -12.30
N ARG A 782 -24.72 14.97 -12.41
CA ARG A 782 -25.22 14.20 -11.26
C ARG A 782 -24.12 13.96 -10.23
N TYR A 783 -22.92 13.58 -10.67
CA TYR A 783 -21.75 13.33 -9.82
C TYR A 783 -21.34 14.58 -9.03
N GLN A 784 -21.21 15.73 -9.70
CA GLN A 784 -20.86 16.99 -9.04
C GLN A 784 -21.97 17.48 -8.10
N ALA A 785 -23.24 17.35 -8.47
CA ALA A 785 -24.35 17.69 -7.60
C ALA A 785 -24.36 16.85 -6.31
N ARG A 786 -24.12 15.53 -6.40
CA ARG A 786 -23.94 14.67 -5.22
C ARG A 786 -22.77 15.12 -4.36
N ARG A 787 -21.60 15.38 -4.94
CA ARG A 787 -20.39 15.82 -4.22
C ARG A 787 -20.60 17.12 -3.44
N LEU A 788 -21.31 18.07 -4.03
CA LEU A 788 -21.71 19.29 -3.33
C LEU A 788 -22.63 18.95 -2.16
N LEU A 789 -23.69 18.16 -2.40
CA LEU A 789 -24.62 17.76 -1.35
C LEU A 789 -23.95 17.03 -0.17
N PHE A 790 -22.95 16.18 -0.43
CA PHE A 790 -22.22 15.47 0.63
C PHE A 790 -21.58 16.40 1.68
N ASN A 791 -21.18 17.61 1.26
CA ASN A 791 -20.48 18.58 2.11
C ASN A 791 -21.39 19.72 2.60
N ARG A 792 -22.64 19.80 2.15
CA ARG A 792 -23.61 20.78 2.64
C ARG A 792 -24.05 20.45 4.08
N PRO A 793 -24.54 21.45 4.84
CA PRO A 793 -25.06 21.21 6.18
C PRO A 793 -26.13 20.13 6.19
N THR A 794 -25.93 19.16 7.07
CA THR A 794 -26.68 17.91 7.15
C THR A 794 -28.19 18.15 7.30
N GLU A 795 -28.61 19.13 8.10
CA GLU A 795 -30.00 19.51 8.29
C GLU A 795 -30.67 20.11 7.03
N LYS A 796 -29.92 20.87 6.22
CA LYS A 796 -30.44 21.44 4.96
C LYS A 796 -30.61 20.35 3.91
N VAL A 797 -29.64 19.45 3.82
CA VAL A 797 -29.71 18.29 2.92
C VAL A 797 -30.88 17.40 3.27
N ALA A 798 -31.13 17.13 4.57
CA ALA A 798 -32.31 16.37 5.01
C ALA A 798 -33.62 16.99 4.51
N ALA A 799 -33.81 18.29 4.75
CA ALA A 799 -35.04 18.98 4.37
C ALA A 799 -35.25 18.97 2.85
N ALA A 800 -34.20 19.22 2.07
CA ALA A 800 -34.25 19.19 0.61
C ALA A 800 -34.53 17.76 0.08
N ALA A 801 -33.90 16.74 0.67
CA ALA A 801 -34.14 15.35 0.33
C ALA A 801 -35.60 14.94 0.59
N ASP A 802 -36.15 15.28 1.75
CA ASP A 802 -37.53 14.96 2.13
C ASP A 802 -38.53 15.64 1.17
N ALA A 803 -38.30 16.90 0.83
CA ALA A 803 -39.12 17.62 -0.16
C ALA A 803 -39.00 17.02 -1.57
N PHE A 804 -37.82 16.51 -1.94
CA PHE A 804 -37.57 15.89 -3.23
C PHE A 804 -38.28 14.54 -3.37
N ILE A 805 -38.20 13.69 -2.35
CA ILE A 805 -38.78 12.33 -2.37
C ILE A 805 -40.29 12.30 -2.09
N ALA A 806 -40.86 13.39 -1.56
CA ALA A 806 -42.31 13.51 -1.36
C ALA A 806 -43.12 13.64 -2.66
N LYS A 807 -42.44 13.94 -3.78
CA LYS A 807 -43.05 14.06 -5.11
C LYS A 807 -42.76 12.81 -5.92
N ASP A 808 -43.55 12.53 -6.96
CA ASP A 808 -43.26 11.41 -7.84
C ASP A 808 -41.99 11.66 -8.68
N ARG A 809 -41.17 10.61 -8.82
CA ARG A 809 -39.83 10.62 -9.43
C ARG A 809 -39.55 9.29 -10.10
N SER A 810 -38.58 9.25 -11.02
CA SER A 810 -38.10 7.98 -11.54
C SER A 810 -37.35 7.19 -10.47
N GLU A 811 -37.28 5.86 -10.61
CA GLU A 811 -36.49 5.03 -9.69
C GLU A 811 -34.99 5.39 -9.70
N SER A 812 -34.46 5.83 -10.84
CA SER A 812 -33.08 6.35 -10.94
C SER A 812 -32.87 7.61 -10.09
N GLN A 813 -33.83 8.53 -10.05
CA GLN A 813 -33.74 9.72 -9.19
C GLN A 813 -33.83 9.38 -7.71
N TYR A 814 -34.65 8.39 -7.34
CA TYR A 814 -34.69 7.89 -5.97
C TYR A 814 -33.40 7.18 -5.57
N LEU A 815 -32.79 6.43 -6.49
CA LEU A 815 -31.48 5.81 -6.29
C LEU A 815 -30.41 6.88 -6.01
N GLU A 816 -30.36 7.92 -6.84
CA GLU A 816 -29.47 9.07 -6.69
C GLU A 816 -29.65 9.77 -5.32
N ALA A 817 -30.90 10.02 -4.92
CA ALA A 817 -31.22 10.60 -3.62
C ALA A 817 -30.79 9.68 -2.45
N MET A 818 -30.92 8.37 -2.60
CA MET A 818 -30.48 7.40 -1.59
C MET A 818 -28.97 7.47 -1.33
N GLY A 819 -28.15 7.64 -2.37
CA GLY A 819 -26.69 7.83 -2.19
C GLY A 819 -26.35 9.08 -1.39
N VAL A 820 -27.06 10.18 -1.64
CA VAL A 820 -26.92 11.42 -0.83
C VAL A 820 -27.34 11.16 0.62
N LEU A 821 -28.51 10.55 0.85
CA LEU A 821 -28.97 10.22 2.21
C LEU A 821 -27.98 9.30 2.95
N GLN A 822 -27.38 8.34 2.25
CA GLN A 822 -26.36 7.45 2.79
C GLN A 822 -25.15 8.22 3.33
N SER A 823 -24.65 9.22 2.60
CA SER A 823 -23.50 10.05 3.00
C SER A 823 -23.72 10.90 4.27
N HIS A 824 -24.98 11.05 4.69
CA HIS A 824 -25.37 11.75 5.92
C HIS A 824 -25.89 10.78 7.00
N GLY A 825 -25.92 9.47 6.74
CA GLY A 825 -26.48 8.49 7.68
C GLY A 825 -27.99 8.65 7.91
N PHE A 826 -28.71 9.22 6.93
CA PHE A 826 -30.13 9.52 7.06
C PHE A 826 -31.01 8.38 6.58
N VAL A 827 -31.47 7.59 7.53
CA VAL A 827 -32.40 6.49 7.25
C VAL A 827 -33.78 7.03 6.88
N ARG A 828 -34.27 6.61 5.70
CA ARG A 828 -35.65 6.79 5.24
C ARG A 828 -36.20 5.43 4.81
N THR A 829 -36.78 4.70 5.76
CA THR A 829 -37.23 3.32 5.56
C THR A 829 -38.25 3.19 4.43
N ALA A 830 -39.19 4.13 4.29
CA ALA A 830 -40.16 4.09 3.19
C ALA A 830 -39.52 4.18 1.79
N LEU A 831 -38.47 5.00 1.64
CA LEU A 831 -37.70 5.07 0.39
C LEU A 831 -36.92 3.77 0.17
N LEU A 832 -36.29 3.25 1.23
CA LEU A 832 -35.56 1.98 1.18
C LEU A 832 -36.47 0.82 0.79
N ASP A 833 -37.66 0.71 1.38
CA ASP A 833 -38.69 -0.30 1.07
C ASP A 833 -39.11 -0.22 -0.41
N ARG A 834 -39.29 1.01 -0.93
CA ARG A 834 -39.60 1.24 -2.35
C ARG A 834 -38.49 0.69 -3.24
N LEU A 835 -37.23 1.02 -2.96
CA LEU A 835 -36.08 0.56 -3.77
C LEU A 835 -35.87 -0.96 -3.67
N GLN A 836 -36.07 -1.55 -2.48
CA GLN A 836 -36.01 -3.00 -2.28
C GLN A 836 -37.14 -3.76 -3.01
N SER A 837 -38.23 -3.07 -3.33
CA SER A 837 -39.38 -3.63 -4.07
C SER A 837 -39.34 -3.32 -5.57
N SER A 838 -38.29 -2.65 -6.06
CA SER A 838 -38.16 -2.27 -7.48
C SER A 838 -38.21 -3.49 -8.39
N SER A 839 -38.81 -3.33 -9.58
CA SER A 839 -38.75 -4.36 -10.62
C SER A 839 -37.33 -4.51 -11.19
N ASP A 840 -36.52 -3.45 -11.14
CA ASP A 840 -35.12 -3.46 -11.55
C ASP A 840 -34.22 -4.04 -10.46
N PHE A 841 -33.62 -5.19 -10.75
CA PHE A 841 -32.73 -5.87 -9.81
C PHE A 841 -31.48 -5.08 -9.46
N ARG A 842 -31.04 -4.15 -10.32
CA ARG A 842 -29.85 -3.31 -10.08
C ARG A 842 -30.13 -2.29 -8.97
N ILE A 843 -31.36 -1.77 -8.94
CA ILE A 843 -31.84 -0.87 -7.88
C ILE A 843 -32.02 -1.65 -6.57
N ARG A 844 -32.63 -2.84 -6.62
CA ARG A 844 -32.73 -3.71 -5.45
C ARG A 844 -31.34 -4.06 -4.88
N ALA A 845 -30.35 -4.32 -5.75
CA ALA A 845 -28.98 -4.65 -5.35
C ALA A 845 -28.34 -3.51 -4.55
N TYR A 846 -28.39 -2.26 -5.05
CA TYR A 846 -27.86 -1.12 -4.28
C TYR A 846 -28.64 -0.88 -2.97
N ALA A 847 -29.97 -1.06 -2.97
CA ALA A 847 -30.76 -0.95 -1.75
C ALA A 847 -30.30 -1.97 -0.67
N VAL A 848 -29.93 -3.19 -1.08
CA VAL A 848 -29.35 -4.21 -0.18
C VAL A 848 -27.98 -3.81 0.35
N ARG A 849 -27.13 -3.15 -0.47
CA ARG A 849 -25.87 -2.57 0.02
C ARG A 849 -26.12 -1.54 1.12
N VAL A 850 -27.07 -0.64 0.90
CA VAL A 850 -27.46 0.40 1.89
C VAL A 850 -27.93 -0.24 3.19
N VAL A 851 -28.71 -1.34 3.15
CA VAL A 851 -29.10 -2.11 4.35
C VAL A 851 -27.87 -2.57 5.14
N GLY A 852 -26.84 -3.09 4.48
CA GLY A 852 -25.60 -3.51 5.13
C GLY A 852 -24.83 -2.34 5.77
N GLU A 853 -24.69 -1.24 5.05
CA GLU A 853 -23.98 -0.04 5.55
C GLU A 853 -24.71 0.64 6.71
N TRP A 854 -26.05 0.61 6.71
CA TRP A 854 -26.89 1.11 7.80
C TRP A 854 -27.24 0.06 8.85
N SER A 855 -26.48 -1.04 8.94
CA SER A 855 -26.77 -2.13 9.88
C SER A 855 -26.85 -1.70 11.34
N SER A 856 -26.09 -0.68 11.77
CA SER A 856 -26.18 -0.11 13.11
C SER A 856 -27.37 0.84 13.31
N LEU A 857 -28.01 1.28 12.22
CA LEU A 857 -29.12 2.23 12.20
C LEU A 857 -30.48 1.55 11.89
N LEU A 858 -30.46 0.29 11.46
CA LEU A 858 -31.64 -0.50 11.07
C LEU A 858 -31.85 -1.69 12.03
N PRO A 859 -32.93 -1.72 12.83
CA PRO A 859 -33.18 -2.82 13.75
C PRO A 859 -33.60 -4.13 13.06
N ASP A 860 -34.09 -4.05 11.81
CA ASP A 860 -34.61 -5.16 11.00
C ASP A 860 -33.61 -5.63 9.91
N VAL A 861 -32.33 -5.26 10.03
CA VAL A 861 -31.27 -5.55 9.04
C VAL A 861 -31.22 -7.04 8.65
N GLN A 862 -31.31 -7.95 9.62
CA GLN A 862 -31.26 -9.40 9.36
C GLN A 862 -32.47 -9.88 8.55
N GLU A 863 -33.67 -9.37 8.82
CA GLU A 863 -34.88 -9.73 8.08
C GLU A 863 -34.79 -9.24 6.63
N ARG A 864 -34.32 -8.00 6.42
CA ARG A 864 -34.12 -7.42 5.09
C ARG A 864 -33.11 -8.21 4.27
N LEU A 865 -31.98 -8.59 4.85
CA LEU A 865 -30.94 -9.37 4.17
C LEU A 865 -31.40 -10.81 3.91
N ALA A 866 -32.21 -11.41 4.79
CA ALA A 866 -32.81 -12.72 4.56
C ALA A 866 -33.80 -12.73 3.39
N LYS A 867 -34.53 -11.63 3.15
CA LYS A 867 -35.36 -11.50 1.92
C LYS A 867 -34.49 -11.40 0.68
N ALA A 868 -33.38 -10.67 0.74
CA ALA A 868 -32.47 -10.47 -0.38
C ALA A 868 -31.68 -11.74 -0.76
N ILE A 869 -31.36 -12.62 0.19
CA ILE A 869 -30.58 -13.85 -0.08
C ILE A 869 -31.31 -14.86 -0.97
N VAL A 870 -32.64 -14.78 -1.03
CA VAL A 870 -33.50 -15.61 -1.88
C VAL A 870 -34.07 -14.84 -3.08
N ASP A 871 -33.53 -13.65 -3.39
CA ASP A 871 -33.96 -12.88 -4.56
C ASP A 871 -33.73 -13.68 -5.85
N LYS A 872 -34.67 -13.56 -6.80
CA LYS A 872 -34.59 -14.24 -8.09
C LYS A 872 -33.30 -13.90 -8.85
N HIS A 873 -32.81 -12.67 -8.72
CA HIS A 873 -31.61 -12.22 -9.42
C HIS A 873 -30.33 -12.45 -8.58
N PRO A 874 -29.31 -13.12 -9.13
CA PRO A 874 -28.08 -13.45 -8.40
C PRO A 874 -27.28 -12.23 -7.91
N ARG A 875 -27.37 -11.09 -8.60
CA ARG A 875 -26.71 -9.83 -8.16
C ARG A 875 -27.24 -9.28 -6.83
N VAL A 876 -28.55 -9.41 -6.58
CA VAL A 876 -29.15 -8.98 -5.30
C VAL A 876 -28.67 -9.88 -4.16
N ARG A 877 -28.60 -11.19 -4.43
CA ARG A 877 -28.05 -12.19 -3.51
C ARG A 877 -26.57 -11.93 -3.21
N LEU A 878 -25.79 -11.52 -4.21
CA LEU A 878 -24.37 -11.16 -4.05
C LEU A 878 -24.19 -9.97 -3.09
N GLU A 879 -24.94 -8.87 -3.27
CA GLU A 879 -24.92 -7.75 -2.33
C GLU A 879 -25.32 -8.18 -0.92
N ALA A 880 -26.32 -9.07 -0.79
CA ALA A 880 -26.74 -9.58 0.51
C ALA A 880 -25.61 -10.36 1.20
N VAL A 881 -24.92 -11.25 0.47
CA VAL A 881 -23.76 -11.99 0.97
C VAL A 881 -22.66 -11.04 1.46
N VAL A 882 -22.29 -10.05 0.65
CA VAL A 882 -21.25 -9.08 1.01
C VAL A 882 -21.68 -8.27 2.24
N ALA A 883 -22.92 -7.78 2.29
CA ALA A 883 -23.46 -7.04 3.43
C ALA A 883 -23.43 -7.88 4.72
N LEU A 884 -23.84 -9.15 4.67
CA LEU A 884 -23.85 -10.06 5.81
C LEU A 884 -22.46 -10.26 6.42
N SER A 885 -21.38 -10.17 5.62
CA SER A 885 -20.01 -10.23 6.14
C SER A 885 -19.69 -9.06 7.07
N HIS A 886 -20.22 -7.86 6.81
CA HIS A 886 -20.01 -6.66 7.63
C HIS A 886 -20.98 -6.59 8.81
N VAL A 887 -22.22 -7.08 8.65
CA VAL A 887 -23.20 -7.16 9.75
C VAL A 887 -22.72 -8.12 10.84
N GLY A 888 -22.12 -9.24 10.45
CA GLY A 888 -21.46 -10.15 11.39
C GLY A 888 -22.40 -11.04 12.21
N GLY A 889 -21.81 -11.99 12.94
CA GLY A 889 -22.52 -12.85 13.89
C GLY A 889 -23.17 -14.11 13.31
N GLN A 890 -23.68 -14.95 14.22
CA GLN A 890 -24.22 -16.27 13.91
C GLN A 890 -25.46 -16.21 12.98
N THR A 891 -26.33 -15.22 13.16
CA THR A 891 -27.51 -15.01 12.29
C THR A 891 -27.08 -14.66 10.86
N SER A 892 -26.04 -13.83 10.71
CA SER A 892 -25.51 -13.48 9.38
C SER A 892 -24.90 -14.71 8.69
N LEU A 893 -24.18 -15.55 9.43
CA LEU A 893 -23.65 -16.81 8.90
C LEU A 893 -24.76 -17.73 8.39
N ARG A 894 -25.82 -17.93 9.20
CA ARG A 894 -26.98 -18.74 8.80
C ARG A 894 -27.63 -18.18 7.53
N THR A 895 -27.87 -16.88 7.51
CA THR A 895 -28.51 -16.20 6.38
C THR A 895 -27.66 -16.33 5.12
N ALA A 896 -26.36 -16.08 5.20
CA ALA A 896 -25.45 -16.19 4.05
C ALA A 896 -25.42 -17.61 3.48
N LEU A 897 -25.40 -18.65 4.33
CA LEU A 897 -25.45 -20.05 3.91
C LEU A 897 -26.74 -20.40 3.16
N GLY A 898 -27.83 -19.66 3.35
CA GLY A 898 -29.06 -19.79 2.56
C GLY A 898 -28.84 -19.61 1.05
N ALA A 899 -27.79 -18.88 0.63
CA ALA A 899 -27.44 -18.74 -0.79
C ALA A 899 -27.04 -20.07 -1.47
N VAL A 900 -26.60 -21.08 -0.70
CA VAL A 900 -26.25 -22.42 -1.22
C VAL A 900 -27.47 -23.15 -1.82
N GLU A 901 -28.67 -22.78 -1.39
CA GLU A 901 -29.92 -23.39 -1.86
C GLU A 901 -30.45 -22.72 -3.13
N GLN A 902 -29.72 -21.74 -3.67
CA GLN A 902 -30.08 -20.98 -4.85
C GLN A 902 -29.03 -21.18 -5.98
N PRO A 903 -29.38 -20.95 -7.27
CA PRO A 903 -28.42 -21.03 -8.36
C PRO A 903 -27.26 -20.04 -8.17
N SER A 904 -26.02 -20.54 -8.18
CA SER A 904 -24.82 -19.72 -7.98
C SER A 904 -24.01 -19.54 -9.26
N ASP A 905 -23.05 -18.62 -9.21
CA ASP A 905 -22.03 -18.39 -10.23
C ASP A 905 -20.68 -18.10 -9.56
N LYS A 906 -19.65 -17.87 -10.37
CA LYS A 906 -18.27 -17.62 -9.90
C LYS A 906 -18.14 -16.41 -8.97
N PHE A 907 -18.96 -15.37 -9.16
CA PHE A 907 -18.89 -14.14 -8.37
C PHE A 907 -19.57 -14.34 -7.02
N LEU A 908 -20.77 -14.93 -7.03
CA LEU A 908 -21.52 -15.23 -5.82
C LEU A 908 -20.79 -16.29 -4.96
N ASP A 909 -20.25 -17.35 -5.56
CA ASP A 909 -19.49 -18.36 -4.82
C ASP A 909 -18.21 -17.80 -4.19
N TYR A 910 -17.47 -16.93 -4.90
CA TYR A 910 -16.30 -16.27 -4.33
C TYR A 910 -16.67 -15.45 -3.08
N ALA A 911 -17.66 -14.58 -3.19
CA ALA A 911 -18.11 -13.74 -2.08
C ALA A 911 -18.67 -14.56 -0.91
N LEU A 912 -19.43 -15.63 -1.21
CA LEU A 912 -20.01 -16.51 -0.20
C LEU A 912 -18.91 -17.27 0.55
N LYS A 913 -17.91 -17.80 -0.16
CA LYS A 913 -16.77 -18.47 0.45
C LYS A 913 -16.03 -17.55 1.43
N GLN A 914 -15.74 -16.32 1.02
CA GLN A 914 -15.06 -15.33 1.87
C GLN A 914 -15.92 -14.98 3.10
N THR A 915 -17.22 -14.75 2.89
CA THR A 915 -18.18 -14.42 3.96
C THR A 915 -18.31 -15.55 4.97
N VAL A 916 -18.50 -16.78 4.51
CA VAL A 916 -18.58 -17.96 5.38
C VAL A 916 -17.29 -18.15 6.17
N ARG A 917 -16.13 -17.98 5.54
CA ARG A 917 -14.84 -18.08 6.22
C ARG A 917 -14.68 -17.03 7.31
N HIS A 918 -15.02 -15.78 7.02
CA HIS A 918 -14.97 -14.69 8.00
C HIS A 918 -15.89 -14.94 9.20
N LEU A 919 -17.10 -15.45 8.95
CA LEU A 919 -18.10 -15.65 10.00
C LEU A 919 -18.00 -17.01 10.70
N ALA A 920 -17.23 -17.97 10.19
CA ALA A 920 -17.09 -19.30 10.76
C ALA A 920 -16.73 -19.34 12.26
N PRO A 921 -15.88 -18.46 12.81
CA PRO A 921 -15.62 -18.41 14.26
C PRO A 921 -16.87 -18.15 15.11
N THR A 922 -17.91 -17.54 14.54
CA THR A 922 -19.18 -17.24 15.23
C THR A 922 -20.18 -18.39 15.17
N ALA A 923 -19.85 -19.51 14.51
CA ALA A 923 -20.79 -20.59 14.25
C ALA A 923 -21.37 -21.21 15.53
N GLY A 924 -20.57 -21.40 16.59
CA GLY A 924 -21.04 -22.03 17.83
C GLY A 924 -21.79 -23.36 17.56
N LYS A 925 -23.05 -23.45 18.01
CA LYS A 925 -23.91 -24.64 17.78
C LYS A 925 -24.59 -24.70 16.41
N LEU A 926 -24.53 -23.61 15.62
CA LEU A 926 -25.20 -23.50 14.31
C LEU A 926 -24.87 -24.67 13.39
N ALA A 927 -23.63 -25.17 13.42
CA ALA A 927 -23.17 -26.25 12.57
C ALA A 927 -24.03 -27.53 12.65
N ALA A 928 -24.70 -27.79 13.78
CA ALA A 928 -25.59 -28.93 13.96
C ALA A 928 -27.04 -28.68 13.47
N GLU A 929 -27.38 -27.42 13.17
CA GLU A 929 -28.74 -26.98 12.83
C GLU A 929 -28.87 -26.60 11.34
N LEU A 930 -27.78 -26.69 10.57
CA LEU A 930 -27.75 -26.39 9.14
C LEU A 930 -28.42 -27.50 8.31
N SER A 931 -29.02 -27.13 7.18
CA SER A 931 -29.49 -28.12 6.19
C SER A 931 -28.30 -28.92 5.64
N ALA A 932 -28.52 -30.12 5.12
CA ALA A 932 -27.42 -30.96 4.61
C ALA A 932 -26.52 -30.25 3.56
N PRO A 933 -27.06 -29.50 2.57
CA PRO A 933 -26.25 -28.71 1.64
C PRO A 933 -25.43 -27.61 2.33
N GLN A 934 -26.04 -26.88 3.26
CA GLN A 934 -25.38 -25.81 4.02
C GLN A 934 -24.26 -26.37 4.90
N ALA A 935 -24.51 -27.47 5.61
CA ALA A 935 -23.55 -28.14 6.46
C ALA A 935 -22.35 -28.66 5.66
N ALA A 936 -22.60 -29.22 4.47
CA ALA A 936 -21.54 -29.69 3.56
C ALA A 936 -20.67 -28.52 3.06
N TYR A 937 -21.28 -27.40 2.65
CA TYR A 937 -20.54 -26.21 2.23
C TYR A 937 -19.75 -25.59 3.38
N PHE A 938 -20.39 -25.38 4.54
CA PHE A 938 -19.75 -24.85 5.73
C PHE A 938 -18.53 -25.69 6.14
N LYS A 939 -18.69 -27.02 6.22
CA LYS A 939 -17.59 -27.94 6.54
C LYS A 939 -16.44 -27.82 5.54
N LYS A 940 -16.75 -27.80 4.24
CA LYS A 940 -15.75 -27.63 3.17
C LYS A 940 -14.93 -26.36 3.40
N ILE A 941 -15.59 -25.21 3.59
CA ILE A 941 -14.90 -23.92 3.73
C ILE A 941 -14.13 -23.83 5.05
N ALA A 942 -14.75 -24.23 6.17
CA ALA A 942 -14.10 -24.23 7.48
C ALA A 942 -12.86 -25.14 7.53
N SER A 943 -12.86 -26.26 6.77
CA SER A 943 -11.74 -27.21 6.73
C SER A 943 -10.60 -26.84 5.78
N THR A 944 -10.83 -25.94 4.82
CA THR A 944 -9.86 -25.68 3.73
C THR A 944 -8.92 -24.51 4.00
N GLY A 945 -9.15 -23.75 5.09
CA GLY A 945 -8.36 -22.57 5.43
C GLY A 945 -8.36 -21.50 4.33
N PRO A 946 -7.74 -20.32 4.52
CA PRO A 946 -7.37 -19.45 3.41
C PRO A 946 -6.34 -20.16 2.51
N SER A 947 -6.35 -19.90 1.20
CA SER A 947 -5.28 -20.40 0.33
C SER A 947 -3.93 -19.92 0.85
N VAL A 948 -3.10 -20.85 1.34
CA VAL A 948 -1.71 -20.55 1.70
C VAL A 948 -0.94 -20.40 0.40
N VAL A 949 -0.35 -19.23 0.18
CA VAL A 949 0.59 -19.02 -0.92
C VAL A 949 1.77 -19.95 -0.69
N SER A 950 1.96 -20.95 -1.55
CA SER A 950 3.13 -21.82 -1.44
C SER A 950 4.41 -21.02 -1.72
N PRO A 951 5.59 -21.41 -1.19
CA PRO A 951 6.85 -20.76 -1.52
C PRO A 951 7.07 -20.63 -3.03
N GLY A 952 6.73 -21.68 -3.79
CA GLY A 952 6.79 -21.68 -5.25
C GLY A 952 5.83 -20.69 -5.91
N GLN A 953 4.62 -20.52 -5.36
CA GLN A 953 3.68 -19.50 -5.81
C GLN A 953 4.20 -18.09 -5.51
N ALA A 954 4.77 -17.85 -4.33
CA ALA A 954 5.35 -16.55 -3.96
C ALA A 954 6.49 -16.16 -4.90
N ILE A 955 7.40 -17.10 -5.20
CA ILE A 955 8.51 -16.89 -6.15
C ILE A 955 7.98 -16.66 -7.57
N TYR A 956 6.96 -17.42 -7.99
CA TYR A 956 6.32 -17.21 -9.28
C TYR A 956 5.73 -15.80 -9.37
N GLU A 957 4.99 -15.36 -8.36
CA GLU A 957 4.40 -14.03 -8.27
C GLU A 957 5.44 -12.91 -8.30
N ALA A 958 6.60 -13.12 -7.65
CA ALA A 958 7.68 -12.15 -7.62
C ALA A 958 8.45 -12.06 -8.95
N LEU A 959 8.76 -13.19 -9.59
CA LEU A 959 9.75 -13.24 -10.68
C LEU A 959 9.16 -13.64 -12.04
N CYS A 960 8.29 -14.65 -12.09
CA CYS A 960 7.86 -15.25 -13.35
C CYS A 960 6.57 -14.63 -13.91
N LEU A 961 5.72 -14.15 -13.01
CA LEU A 961 4.35 -13.72 -13.30
C LEU A 961 4.29 -12.53 -14.28
N ASN A 962 5.26 -11.62 -14.24
CA ASN A 962 5.24 -10.44 -15.12
C ASN A 962 5.31 -10.77 -16.61
N CYS A 963 5.96 -11.88 -16.96
CA CYS A 963 6.07 -12.37 -18.33
C CYS A 963 5.00 -13.44 -18.63
N HIS A 964 4.80 -14.39 -17.71
CA HIS A 964 3.97 -15.57 -17.94
C HIS A 964 2.50 -15.41 -17.50
N GLN A 965 2.15 -14.31 -16.85
CA GLN A 965 0.80 -13.95 -16.39
C GLN A 965 0.22 -14.90 -15.32
N ALA A 966 -0.76 -14.46 -14.52
CA ALA A 966 -1.25 -15.25 -13.39
C ALA A 966 -1.90 -16.60 -13.72
N ALA A 967 -2.45 -16.76 -14.92
CA ALA A 967 -2.95 -18.05 -15.38
C ALA A 967 -1.94 -18.77 -16.30
N GLY A 968 -0.67 -18.36 -16.29
CA GLY A 968 0.41 -18.99 -17.03
C GLY A 968 0.32 -18.84 -18.56
N GLN A 969 -0.56 -18.00 -19.11
CA GLN A 969 -0.75 -17.92 -20.57
C GLN A 969 0.35 -17.16 -21.34
N GLY A 970 1.24 -16.45 -20.66
CA GLY A 970 2.19 -15.56 -21.33
C GLY A 970 1.52 -14.43 -22.10
N LEU A 971 2.29 -13.75 -22.95
CA LEU A 971 1.78 -12.74 -23.87
C LEU A 971 2.01 -13.25 -25.29
N THR A 972 0.94 -13.55 -26.03
CA THR A 972 1.04 -14.14 -27.38
C THR A 972 2.00 -13.34 -28.26
N GLY A 973 2.97 -14.03 -28.86
CA GLY A 973 4.00 -13.43 -29.74
C GLY A 973 5.15 -12.72 -29.02
N VAL A 974 5.10 -12.59 -27.69
CA VAL A 974 6.13 -11.92 -26.88
C VAL A 974 6.71 -12.87 -25.83
N TYR A 975 5.87 -13.41 -24.93
CA TYR A 975 6.26 -14.34 -23.87
C TYR A 975 5.46 -15.65 -23.99
N PRO A 976 6.11 -16.82 -23.99
CA PRO A 976 5.43 -18.09 -24.21
C PRO A 976 4.51 -18.47 -23.03
N PRO A 977 3.42 -19.23 -23.30
CA PRO A 977 2.59 -19.81 -22.25
C PRO A 977 3.34 -20.91 -21.48
N LEU A 978 3.17 -20.92 -20.17
CA LEU A 978 3.46 -22.03 -19.26
C LEU A 978 2.23 -22.92 -19.04
N ALA A 979 1.03 -22.37 -19.20
CA ALA A 979 -0.23 -23.07 -19.05
C ALA A 979 -0.41 -24.13 -20.15
N LYS A 980 -0.58 -25.39 -19.73
CA LYS A 980 -0.72 -26.55 -20.62
C LYS A 980 0.41 -26.65 -21.65
N SER A 981 1.61 -26.23 -21.26
CA SER A 981 2.77 -26.18 -22.16
C SER A 981 3.54 -27.49 -22.12
N ASP A 982 3.86 -28.05 -23.29
CA ASP A 982 4.67 -29.27 -23.40
C ASP A 982 6.12 -29.06 -22.93
N TRP A 983 6.55 -27.80 -22.84
CA TRP A 983 7.82 -27.44 -22.20
C TRP A 983 7.74 -27.57 -20.69
N VAL A 984 6.59 -27.24 -20.10
CA VAL A 984 6.34 -27.35 -18.66
C VAL A 984 6.04 -28.78 -18.23
N ALA A 985 5.25 -29.52 -19.00
CA ALA A 985 4.91 -30.91 -18.70
C ALA A 985 6.02 -31.90 -19.09
N GLY A 986 6.92 -31.49 -20.00
CA GLY A 986 8.03 -32.32 -20.49
C GLY A 986 9.20 -32.45 -19.52
N ASP A 987 10.39 -32.63 -20.09
CA ASP A 987 11.65 -32.83 -19.37
C ASP A 987 11.93 -31.72 -18.36
N VAL A 988 12.04 -32.10 -17.09
CA VAL A 988 12.31 -31.19 -15.98
C VAL A 988 13.67 -30.52 -16.10
N GLN A 989 14.68 -31.21 -16.65
CA GLN A 989 16.03 -30.67 -16.81
C GLN A 989 16.04 -29.48 -17.77
N THR A 990 15.18 -29.52 -18.80
CA THR A 990 14.97 -28.41 -19.74
C THR A 990 14.46 -27.14 -19.01
N LEU A 991 13.45 -27.28 -18.14
CA LEU A 991 12.92 -26.15 -17.37
C LEU A 991 13.94 -25.60 -16.37
N ILE A 992 14.68 -26.47 -15.69
CA ILE A 992 15.74 -26.08 -14.77
C ILE A 992 16.81 -25.27 -15.52
N LYS A 993 17.27 -25.76 -16.67
CA LYS A 993 18.26 -25.07 -17.53
C LYS A 993 17.80 -23.68 -17.98
N ILE A 994 16.56 -23.58 -18.48
CA ILE A 994 15.97 -22.32 -18.94
C ILE A 994 15.84 -21.32 -17.78
N THR A 995 15.36 -21.76 -16.63
CA THR A 995 15.12 -20.87 -15.49
C THR A 995 16.44 -20.42 -14.85
N MET A 996 17.47 -21.27 -14.88
CA MET A 996 18.78 -21.00 -14.30
C MET A 996 19.65 -20.10 -15.18
N HIS A 997 19.64 -20.28 -16.50
CA HIS A 997 20.57 -19.60 -17.42
C HIS A 997 19.89 -18.68 -18.45
N GLY A 998 18.57 -18.72 -18.54
CA GLY A 998 17.80 -17.99 -19.54
C GLY A 998 17.60 -18.76 -20.86
N LEU A 999 16.77 -18.18 -21.74
CA LEU A 999 16.45 -18.70 -23.08
C LEU A 999 16.44 -17.56 -24.10
N ALA A 1000 17.14 -17.72 -25.23
CA ALA A 1000 17.24 -16.73 -26.29
C ALA A 1000 17.05 -17.35 -27.68
N GLY A 1001 16.62 -16.52 -28.63
CA GLY A 1001 16.41 -16.91 -30.02
C GLY A 1001 15.02 -17.52 -30.31
N PRO A 1002 14.76 -17.84 -31.58
CA PRO A 1002 13.47 -18.34 -32.02
C PRO A 1002 13.04 -19.59 -31.24
N THR A 1003 11.79 -19.58 -30.75
CA THR A 1003 11.23 -20.66 -29.93
C THR A 1003 9.78 -20.88 -30.29
N LYS A 1004 9.34 -22.15 -30.35
CA LYS A 1004 7.95 -22.50 -30.64
C LYS A 1004 7.27 -23.14 -29.43
N VAL A 1005 6.15 -22.56 -29.00
CA VAL A 1005 5.34 -23.08 -27.89
C VAL A 1005 3.87 -23.11 -28.33
N GLN A 1006 3.23 -24.28 -28.23
CA GLN A 1006 1.84 -24.50 -28.68
C GLN A 1006 1.58 -24.00 -30.12
N GLY A 1007 2.54 -24.26 -31.03
CA GLY A 1007 2.40 -23.92 -32.45
C GLY A 1007 2.66 -22.45 -32.81
N LYS A 1008 2.90 -21.56 -31.84
CA LYS A 1008 3.21 -20.13 -32.07
C LYS A 1008 4.69 -19.83 -31.85
N GLU A 1009 5.21 -18.87 -32.63
CA GLU A 1009 6.60 -18.40 -32.58
C GLU A 1009 6.81 -17.33 -31.50
N TYR A 1010 7.95 -17.43 -30.81
CA TYR A 1010 8.45 -16.54 -29.75
C TYR A 1010 9.97 -16.33 -29.93
N GLY A 1011 10.58 -15.50 -29.08
CA GLY A 1011 12.05 -15.32 -29.05
C GLY A 1011 12.56 -13.93 -29.39
N LEU A 1012 11.67 -12.95 -29.63
CA LEU A 1012 12.04 -11.54 -29.81
C LEU A 1012 12.57 -10.89 -28.53
N VAL A 1013 12.07 -11.35 -27.37
CA VAL A 1013 12.53 -10.91 -26.06
C VAL A 1013 13.16 -12.12 -25.36
N PRO A 1014 14.46 -12.10 -25.03
CA PRO A 1014 15.10 -13.21 -24.34
C PRO A 1014 14.58 -13.33 -22.91
N MET A 1015 14.46 -14.56 -22.41
CA MET A 1015 14.22 -14.84 -21.00
C MET A 1015 15.55 -14.74 -20.25
N PRO A 1016 15.68 -13.85 -19.24
CA PRO A 1016 16.89 -13.78 -18.43
C PRO A 1016 16.96 -14.96 -17.45
N PRO A 1017 18.13 -15.26 -16.87
CA PRO A 1017 18.25 -16.17 -15.73
C PRO A 1017 17.53 -15.60 -14.50
N MET A 1018 16.89 -16.45 -13.69
CA MET A 1018 16.10 -16.01 -12.53
C MET A 1018 16.91 -15.79 -11.24
N GLY A 1019 18.16 -16.26 -11.18
CA GLY A 1019 19.04 -16.06 -10.01
C GLY A 1019 18.59 -16.74 -8.72
N LEU A 1020 17.81 -17.82 -8.83
CA LEU A 1020 17.24 -18.57 -7.71
C LEU A 1020 18.22 -19.62 -7.15
N ASP A 1021 18.16 -19.86 -5.83
CA ASP A 1021 18.82 -21.01 -5.21
C ASP A 1021 18.14 -22.35 -5.57
N ASP A 1022 18.69 -23.48 -5.10
CA ASP A 1022 18.19 -24.79 -5.49
C ASP A 1022 16.78 -25.10 -4.97
N GLN A 1023 16.48 -24.66 -3.74
CA GLN A 1023 15.18 -24.86 -3.12
C GLN A 1023 14.13 -23.98 -3.80
N GLN A 1024 14.44 -22.71 -4.00
CA GLN A 1024 13.58 -21.74 -4.68
C GLN A 1024 13.26 -22.18 -6.11
N LEU A 1025 14.25 -22.70 -6.85
CA LEU A 1025 14.04 -23.20 -8.21
C LEU A 1025 13.17 -24.45 -8.21
N ALA A 1026 13.39 -25.38 -7.26
CA ALA A 1026 12.54 -26.57 -7.10
C ALA A 1026 11.09 -26.18 -6.76
N ASP A 1027 10.90 -25.22 -5.86
CA ASP A 1027 9.60 -24.74 -5.42
C ASP A 1027 8.83 -24.05 -6.55
N VAL A 1028 9.44 -23.09 -7.25
CA VAL A 1028 8.77 -22.36 -8.34
C VAL A 1028 8.45 -23.29 -9.52
N LEU A 1029 9.34 -24.22 -9.86
CA LEU A 1029 9.08 -25.17 -10.94
C LEU A 1029 8.04 -26.20 -10.54
N THR A 1030 8.01 -26.63 -9.28
CA THR A 1030 6.93 -27.47 -8.74
C THR A 1030 5.59 -26.77 -8.84
N TYR A 1031 5.52 -25.48 -8.48
CA TYR A 1031 4.33 -24.69 -8.63
C TYR A 1031 3.91 -24.57 -10.11
N VAL A 1032 4.82 -24.15 -11.00
CA VAL A 1032 4.53 -24.01 -12.43
C VAL A 1032 4.05 -25.33 -13.06
N ARG A 1033 4.58 -26.47 -12.63
CA ARG A 1033 4.21 -27.82 -13.10
C ARG A 1033 2.86 -28.32 -12.59
N ASN A 1034 2.30 -27.71 -11.54
CA ASN A 1034 1.01 -28.09 -10.95
C ASN A 1034 -0.06 -26.98 -11.03
N ALA A 1035 0.33 -25.76 -11.39
CA ALA A 1035 -0.55 -24.62 -11.59
C ALA A 1035 -1.07 -24.55 -13.04
N PHE A 1036 -2.01 -23.64 -13.30
CA PHE A 1036 -2.46 -23.29 -14.67
C PHE A 1036 -3.09 -24.45 -15.47
N GLY A 1037 -3.58 -25.47 -14.77
CA GLY A 1037 -4.09 -26.70 -15.39
C GLY A 1037 -3.00 -27.68 -15.83
N ASN A 1038 -1.74 -27.44 -15.47
CA ASN A 1038 -0.65 -28.41 -15.62
C ASN A 1038 -0.80 -29.55 -14.62
N LYS A 1039 -0.34 -30.74 -15.02
CA LYS A 1039 -0.26 -31.93 -14.18
C LYS A 1039 1.05 -32.64 -14.45
N ALA A 1040 2.09 -32.29 -13.70
CA ALA A 1040 3.40 -32.92 -13.83
C ALA A 1040 4.05 -33.11 -12.44
N PRO A 1041 4.95 -34.10 -12.27
CA PRO A 1041 5.61 -34.36 -10.99
C PRO A 1041 6.34 -33.11 -10.46
N ALA A 1042 6.36 -32.97 -9.13
CA ALA A 1042 7.14 -31.95 -8.45
C ALA A 1042 8.64 -32.06 -8.80
N VAL A 1043 9.32 -30.91 -8.83
CA VAL A 1043 10.77 -30.83 -9.05
C VAL A 1043 11.47 -30.96 -7.71
N LYS A 1044 12.46 -31.84 -7.64
CA LYS A 1044 13.24 -32.07 -6.42
C LYS A 1044 14.51 -31.20 -6.42
N VAL A 1045 14.96 -30.83 -5.23
CA VAL A 1045 16.19 -30.04 -5.04
C VAL A 1045 17.40 -30.75 -5.64
N GLU A 1046 17.46 -32.08 -5.55
CA GLU A 1046 18.55 -32.89 -6.11
C GLU A 1046 18.61 -32.82 -7.64
N GLU A 1047 17.45 -32.71 -8.31
CA GLU A 1047 17.39 -32.54 -9.77
C GLU A 1047 17.93 -31.17 -10.18
N VAL A 1048 17.70 -30.13 -9.37
CA VAL A 1048 18.24 -28.79 -9.58
C VAL A 1048 19.75 -28.76 -9.36
N LYS A 1049 20.23 -29.34 -8.26
CA LYS A 1049 21.67 -29.45 -7.95
C LYS A 1049 22.43 -30.15 -9.08
N ALA A 1050 21.90 -31.27 -9.57
CA ALA A 1050 22.51 -32.01 -10.67
C ALA A 1050 22.66 -31.16 -11.95
N VAL A 1051 21.64 -30.37 -12.31
CA VAL A 1051 21.74 -29.44 -13.46
C VAL A 1051 22.74 -28.33 -13.18
N ARG A 1052 22.71 -27.75 -11.97
CA ARG A 1052 23.60 -26.65 -11.61
C ARG A 1052 25.06 -27.07 -11.71
N ASP A 1053 25.40 -28.24 -11.20
CA ASP A 1053 26.74 -28.81 -11.29
C ASP A 1053 27.11 -29.13 -12.74
N ALA A 1054 26.21 -29.74 -13.51
CA ALA A 1054 26.44 -30.08 -14.91
C ALA A 1054 26.57 -28.86 -15.83
N THR A 1055 26.08 -27.70 -15.41
CA THR A 1055 26.12 -26.44 -16.17
C THR A 1055 27.02 -25.38 -15.55
N LYS A 1056 27.84 -25.79 -14.56
CA LYS A 1056 28.78 -24.92 -13.84
C LYS A 1056 29.74 -24.24 -14.82
N GLY A 1057 29.69 -22.91 -14.86
CA GLY A 1057 30.52 -22.08 -15.76
C GLY A 1057 29.83 -21.60 -17.04
N ARG A 1058 28.60 -22.01 -17.33
CA ARG A 1058 27.82 -21.41 -18.42
C ARG A 1058 27.40 -19.99 -18.04
N THR A 1059 27.58 -19.05 -18.97
CA THR A 1059 27.22 -17.62 -18.79
C THR A 1059 26.27 -17.09 -19.88
N THR A 1060 25.97 -17.91 -20.90
CA THR A 1060 25.07 -17.56 -22.01
C THR A 1060 23.71 -18.26 -21.89
N PRO A 1061 22.61 -17.62 -22.34
CA PRO A 1061 21.29 -18.25 -22.41
C PRO A 1061 21.29 -19.51 -23.28
N TRP A 1062 20.33 -20.40 -23.04
CA TRP A 1062 20.07 -21.53 -23.94
C TRP A 1062 19.35 -21.08 -25.21
N THR A 1063 19.45 -21.86 -26.27
CA THR A 1063 18.60 -21.78 -27.46
C THR A 1063 17.66 -23.00 -27.52
N ALA A 1064 16.53 -22.87 -28.21
CA ALA A 1064 15.61 -24.01 -28.40
C ALA A 1064 16.33 -25.21 -29.05
N VAL A 1065 17.22 -24.95 -30.01
CA VAL A 1065 18.03 -25.96 -30.69
C VAL A 1065 18.95 -26.72 -29.73
N GLU A 1066 19.66 -26.03 -28.83
CA GLU A 1066 20.53 -26.68 -27.83
C GLU A 1066 19.74 -27.54 -26.83
N LEU A 1067 18.46 -27.22 -26.62
CA LEU A 1067 17.56 -27.95 -25.72
C LEU A 1067 16.79 -29.07 -26.43
N GLY A 1068 17.00 -29.27 -27.74
CA GLY A 1068 16.30 -30.28 -28.54
C GLY A 1068 14.81 -29.99 -28.71
N LYS A 1069 14.45 -28.70 -28.83
CA LYS A 1069 13.08 -28.20 -28.90
C LYS A 1069 12.72 -27.53 -30.22
#